data_AF-A0A9W5YSG9-F1
#
_entry.id   AF-A0A9W5YSG9-F1
#
_cell.length_a   1.000
_cell.length_b   1.000
_cell.length_c   1.000
_cell.angle_alpha   90.00
_cell.angle_beta   90.00
_cell.angle_gamma   90.00
#
_symmetry.space_group_name_H-M   'P 1'
#
loop_
_entity.id
_entity.type
_entity.pdbx_description
1 polymer ?
#
loop_
_entity_poly.entity_id
_entity_poly.type
_entity_poly.pdbx_seq_one_letter_code
_entity_poly.pdbx_strand_id
1 'polypeptide(L)'
;MMRVPYQAVVPRAILPHARFSRPPAIPSLTKAFIVSRRTSSHASFIETGHIDVKDDEGLVFVNNIFPSKLQWLLQGPLSGNKTYEEALKRINRPHLAASDPLHIIRRVFPQSLNVDIREVIPRFREGGAFVKYIRTDGVRDTDIVTAVQDHLKDNPIRPWFNPFQQVKVAHVHGRPWIEDLYRIPSQRLRVEFLPGSVDGGATELTTETLYSLFRRYGKLRDIERQPTDSKVAPRYAFVSFTRQKYAVMAKNCMHGFTIPEHEGGGKSGTRIKIKYERKIKFSIIKDWILNHPRIVIPAIAALIAAITVTIFDPIRTFFIEMKIKATLQTEENSVLQWIRNQVNKANIIYFGRQRTDPRRLTAIWEDRQGDIKQLQSWLMENAETFIVIHGPRGTGKRELVLDRALENYKYKVVIDCKQIQDAKGDTAKIARAASQVGYRPVFSWMNSMSSFIDLAAQGMIGTKAGFSETLDAQLSKIWQNTATALKRVALSNRKNDDKEAHLSDEEYLEAHPEQRPVVVIDNFLHNATESSVVYDKITEWAAGLTTGNIAHVVFLTTDVSFSKPLSKALPNSVFRTISLGDCSLDVGRKFVLSHLENGTTDGAKSGQTMEEIGDLGTLDSCIEVLGGRVTDLEFMARRIEAGETPRAAVHRIVEQSASEILKMFVLDPDIGSKQWSHEQAWYLIKTLAHSHDGTLPYNQVLLSDLFKENGETTLRALEQAELISISSVNGCPDAVKPGKPVYRAVFKRLTENKTLSSRLDLDIAKQLISSENKSIGKYEQELQVLGSLPKQPRELSARIQWLLQKVASSQNKISQYEHESAILQKVLRREH
;
A
#
# COMPACT_ATOMS: atom_id res chain seq x y z
N MET A 1 10.11 -43.96 34.85
CA MET A 1 10.32 -43.90 36.31
C MET A 1 10.98 -42.56 36.62
N MET A 2 10.41 -41.81 37.57
CA MET A 2 10.88 -40.56 38.19
C MET A 2 11.08 -39.31 37.30
N ARG A 3 9.98 -38.52 37.27
CA ARG A 3 9.94 -37.07 37.04
C ARG A 3 10.52 -36.34 38.25
N VAL A 4 11.35 -35.33 38.02
CA VAL A 4 11.76 -34.34 39.04
C VAL A 4 10.91 -33.08 38.85
N PRO A 5 10.28 -32.53 39.91
CA PRO A 5 9.46 -31.33 39.84
C PRO A 5 10.29 -30.08 40.15
N TYR A 6 10.03 -28.98 39.45
CA TYR A 6 10.48 -27.65 39.86
C TYR A 6 9.31 -26.80 40.34
N GLN A 7 9.59 -26.11 41.44
CA GLN A 7 8.70 -25.42 42.36
C GLN A 7 8.00 -24.20 41.76
N ALA A 8 6.75 -24.01 42.19
CA ALA A 8 5.99 -22.78 42.03
C ALA A 8 6.26 -21.86 43.24
N VAL A 9 6.63 -20.60 42.96
CA VAL A 9 6.57 -19.49 43.92
C VAL A 9 5.84 -18.33 43.23
N VAL A 10 4.82 -17.82 43.92
CA VAL A 10 3.92 -16.70 43.56
C VAL A 10 4.12 -15.63 44.66
N PRO A 11 3.65 -14.38 44.53
CA PRO A 11 3.90 -13.31 43.56
C PRO A 11 4.42 -12.02 44.26
N ARG A 12 4.93 -11.03 43.53
CA ARG A 12 4.83 -9.61 43.98
C ARG A 12 5.09 -8.62 42.85
N ALA A 13 4.18 -7.63 42.80
CA ALA A 13 4.27 -6.29 42.21
C ALA A 13 3.32 -6.04 41.02
N ILE A 14 2.15 -5.54 41.39
CA ILE A 14 1.09 -4.99 40.54
C ILE A 14 1.43 -3.52 40.24
N LEU A 15 1.42 -3.14 38.96
CA LEU A 15 1.43 -1.74 38.51
C LEU A 15 -0.04 -1.26 38.31
N PRO A 16 -0.40 -0.03 38.72
CA PRO A 16 -1.80 0.36 38.89
C PRO A 16 -2.44 0.89 37.60
N HIS A 17 -3.65 0.40 37.32
CA HIS A 17 -4.59 1.01 36.39
C HIS A 17 -5.26 2.24 37.01
N ALA A 18 -5.06 3.41 36.41
CA ALA A 18 -5.80 4.62 36.76
C ALA A 18 -7.24 4.55 36.20
N ARG A 19 -8.21 4.33 37.09
CA ARG A 19 -9.64 4.61 36.86
C ARG A 19 -10.06 5.77 37.75
N PHE A 20 -10.50 6.87 37.14
CA PHE A 20 -11.10 8.00 37.85
C PHE A 20 -12.56 7.67 38.20
N SER A 21 -12.82 7.35 39.47
CA SER A 21 -14.15 7.34 40.08
C SER A 21 -14.21 8.36 41.21
N ARG A 22 -15.19 9.28 41.12
CA ARG A 22 -15.48 10.31 42.13
C ARG A 22 -16.05 9.71 43.42
N PRO A 23 -15.66 10.19 44.62
CA PRO A 23 -16.35 9.90 45.87
C PRO A 23 -17.38 11.01 46.24
N PRO A 24 -18.24 10.78 47.26
CA PRO A 24 -19.57 11.37 47.38
C PRO A 24 -19.63 12.65 48.22
N ALA A 25 -20.73 13.40 48.08
CA ALA A 25 -21.05 14.57 48.89
C ALA A 25 -22.07 14.21 49.99
N ILE A 26 -21.83 14.71 51.21
CA ILE A 26 -22.76 14.75 52.36
C ILE A 26 -23.12 16.23 52.64
N PRO A 27 -24.32 16.54 53.14
CA PRO A 27 -25.04 17.78 52.84
C PRO A 27 -24.90 18.86 53.91
N SER A 28 -25.09 20.12 53.52
CA SER A 28 -25.24 21.25 54.45
C SER A 28 -26.53 22.03 54.18
N LEU A 29 -27.50 21.84 55.09
CA LEU A 29 -28.35 22.84 55.74
C LEU A 29 -28.82 24.08 54.95
N THR A 30 -30.10 24.02 54.61
CA THR A 30 -31.14 25.05 54.84
C THR A 30 -30.69 26.46 55.22
N LYS A 31 -30.99 27.41 54.31
CA LYS A 31 -31.43 28.77 54.68
C LYS A 31 -32.72 29.11 53.94
N ALA A 32 -33.80 29.18 54.72
CA ALA A 32 -35.02 29.85 54.31
C ALA A 32 -34.74 31.32 54.05
N PHE A 33 -35.23 31.86 52.93
CA PHE A 33 -35.43 33.29 52.79
C PHE A 33 -36.88 33.57 52.42
N ILE A 34 -37.46 34.34 53.33
CA ILE A 34 -38.79 34.92 53.32
C ILE A 34 -38.96 35.79 52.07
N VAL A 35 -40.16 35.67 51.50
CA VAL A 35 -40.67 36.47 50.37
C VAL A 35 -40.61 37.95 50.72
N SER A 36 -39.78 38.71 50.00
CA SER A 36 -39.83 40.17 49.95
C SER A 36 -40.45 40.59 48.63
N ARG A 37 -41.66 41.16 48.72
CA ARG A 37 -42.42 41.78 47.64
C ARG A 37 -41.67 43.04 47.17
N ARG A 38 -41.01 42.96 46.01
CA ARG A 38 -40.53 44.12 45.23
C ARG A 38 -40.94 43.92 43.78
N THR A 39 -41.60 44.93 43.21
CA THR A 39 -42.02 45.00 41.81
C THR A 39 -40.81 45.23 40.91
N SER A 40 -40.23 44.13 40.40
CA SER A 40 -39.27 44.14 39.30
C SER A 40 -39.65 43.04 38.30
N SER A 41 -39.81 43.40 37.03
CA SER A 41 -40.13 42.49 35.91
C SER A 41 -38.98 41.49 35.71
N HIS A 42 -39.07 40.31 36.32
CA HIS A 42 -38.06 39.25 36.17
C HIS A 42 -38.35 38.42 34.92
N ALA A 43 -37.31 38.09 34.14
CA ALA A 43 -37.39 37.00 33.16
C ALA A 43 -37.52 35.68 33.95
N SER A 44 -38.67 35.02 33.86
CA SER A 44 -38.93 33.77 34.55
C SER A 44 -38.54 32.58 33.67
N PHE A 45 -38.15 31.49 34.30
CA PHE A 45 -37.81 30.25 33.63
C PHE A 45 -38.91 29.22 33.90
N ILE A 46 -39.96 29.19 33.08
CA ILE A 46 -40.91 28.07 33.09
C ILE A 46 -40.23 26.92 32.35
N GLU A 47 -39.82 25.88 33.10
CA GLU A 47 -39.06 24.75 32.53
C GLU A 47 -39.89 23.94 31.53
N THR A 48 -41.17 23.68 31.84
CA THR A 48 -42.12 22.96 30.97
C THR A 48 -43.57 23.28 31.36
N GLY A 49 -44.52 23.12 30.43
CA GLY A 49 -45.96 23.22 30.73
C GLY A 49 -46.73 24.23 29.87
N HIS A 50 -47.99 24.47 30.21
CA HIS A 50 -48.82 25.50 29.58
C HIS A 50 -48.59 26.86 30.23
N ILE A 51 -48.73 27.92 29.44
CA ILE A 51 -48.67 29.29 29.96
C ILE A 51 -50.07 29.66 30.45
N ASP A 52 -50.26 29.71 31.77
CA ASP A 52 -51.50 30.21 32.36
C ASP A 52 -51.55 31.74 32.28
N VAL A 53 -52.68 32.25 31.76
CA VAL A 53 -52.97 33.67 31.58
C VAL A 53 -54.23 33.97 32.38
N LYS A 54 -54.17 34.96 33.26
CA LYS A 54 -55.32 35.40 34.06
C LYS A 54 -56.24 36.34 33.27
N ASP A 55 -57.46 36.56 33.76
CA ASP A 55 -58.48 37.37 33.08
C ASP A 55 -58.11 38.86 32.95
N ASP A 56 -57.10 39.34 33.69
CA ASP A 56 -56.51 40.69 33.65
C ASP A 56 -55.19 40.75 32.84
N GLU A 57 -54.72 39.62 32.31
CA GLU A 57 -53.45 39.50 31.58
C GLU A 57 -53.68 39.28 30.09
N GLY A 58 -52.71 39.73 29.29
CA GLY A 58 -52.59 39.44 27.85
C GLY A 58 -51.27 38.73 27.53
N LEU A 59 -51.26 37.94 26.45
CA LEU A 59 -50.09 37.16 26.02
C LEU A 59 -49.72 37.43 24.56
N VAL A 60 -48.46 37.81 24.33
CA VAL A 60 -47.92 38.13 23.02
C VAL A 60 -46.65 37.34 22.74
N PHE A 61 -46.46 36.89 21.50
CA PHE A 61 -45.23 36.24 21.05
C PHE A 61 -44.42 37.16 20.15
N VAL A 62 -43.16 37.36 20.54
CA VAL A 62 -42.19 38.19 19.81
C VAL A 62 -41.17 37.26 19.15
N ASN A 63 -41.08 37.34 17.82
CA ASN A 63 -40.24 36.44 17.01
C ASN A 63 -38.99 37.16 16.49
N ASN A 64 -37.94 36.39 16.19
CA ASN A 64 -36.65 36.87 15.68
C ASN A 64 -35.87 37.71 16.71
N ILE A 65 -35.87 37.29 17.98
CA ILE A 65 -35.05 37.89 19.06
C ILE A 65 -33.72 37.13 19.22
N PHE A 66 -33.72 35.80 19.05
CA PHE A 66 -32.53 34.96 19.27
C PHE A 66 -32.07 34.24 17.99
N PRO A 67 -30.75 33.97 17.84
CA PRO A 67 -30.22 33.32 16.64
C PRO A 67 -30.51 31.80 16.63
N SER A 68 -31.64 31.41 16.03
CA SER A 68 -32.03 29.98 15.94
C SER A 68 -31.16 29.12 15.01
N LYS A 69 -30.43 29.73 14.05
CA LYS A 69 -29.55 29.01 13.10
C LYS A 69 -28.12 28.79 13.61
N LEU A 70 -27.67 29.61 14.56
CA LEU A 70 -26.31 29.56 15.11
C LEU A 70 -26.23 28.70 16.39
N GLN A 71 -27.31 27.99 16.73
CA GLN A 71 -27.36 27.16 17.93
C GLN A 71 -26.31 26.06 17.94
N TRP A 72 -26.06 25.41 16.79
CA TRP A 72 -25.02 24.37 16.71
C TRP A 72 -23.60 24.92 16.95
N LEU A 73 -23.35 26.19 16.63
CA LEU A 73 -22.07 26.86 16.81
C LEU A 73 -21.87 27.32 18.26
N LEU A 74 -22.98 27.70 18.91
CA LEU A 74 -23.00 28.21 20.28
C LEU A 74 -23.29 27.13 21.34
N GLN A 75 -23.74 25.94 20.93
CA GLN A 75 -23.89 24.74 21.76
C GLN A 75 -22.74 23.79 21.46
N GLY A 76 -21.77 23.71 22.37
CA GLY A 76 -20.78 22.63 22.35
C GLY A 76 -21.47 21.26 22.40
N PRO A 77 -20.81 20.17 21.94
CA PRO A 77 -21.45 18.90 21.60
C PRO A 77 -22.12 18.13 22.75
N LEU A 78 -22.09 18.61 24.00
CA LEU A 78 -22.52 17.88 25.20
C LEU A 78 -23.26 18.72 26.26
N SER A 79 -23.87 19.87 25.94
CA SER A 79 -24.43 20.75 26.99
C SER A 79 -25.83 21.33 26.73
N GLY A 80 -26.68 21.26 27.75
CA GLY A 80 -28.06 21.75 27.75
C GLY A 80 -28.21 23.28 27.69
N ASN A 81 -29.48 23.72 27.69
CA ASN A 81 -29.91 25.10 27.42
C ASN A 81 -29.18 26.21 28.24
N LYS A 82 -28.64 25.90 29.43
CA LYS A 82 -27.99 26.86 30.34
C LYS A 82 -26.71 27.51 29.75
N THR A 83 -25.93 26.77 28.98
CA THR A 83 -24.63 27.21 28.44
C THR A 83 -24.77 28.25 27.31
N TYR A 84 -25.87 28.15 26.55
CA TYR A 84 -26.19 29.09 25.47
C TYR A 84 -26.60 30.47 26.01
N GLU A 85 -27.26 30.50 27.17
CA GLU A 85 -27.66 31.75 27.84
C GLU A 85 -26.45 32.51 28.40
N GLU A 86 -25.49 31.80 29.00
CA GLU A 86 -24.22 32.38 29.47
C GLU A 86 -23.40 32.95 28.30
N ALA A 87 -23.39 32.26 27.15
CA ALA A 87 -22.73 32.74 25.95
C ALA A 87 -23.40 34.03 25.41
N LEU A 88 -24.73 34.13 25.46
CA LEU A 88 -25.46 35.32 25.04
C LEU A 88 -25.27 36.50 26.01
N LYS A 89 -25.19 36.25 27.34
CA LYS A 89 -24.89 37.29 28.34
C LYS A 89 -23.49 37.89 28.18
N ARG A 90 -22.52 37.14 27.63
CA ARG A 90 -21.16 37.64 27.35
C ARG A 90 -21.07 38.57 26.13
N ILE A 91 -22.06 38.58 25.24
CA ILE A 91 -22.09 39.39 24.01
C ILE A 91 -22.81 40.74 24.25
N ASN A 92 -22.70 41.28 25.46
CA ASN A 92 -23.43 42.47 25.90
C ASN A 92 -22.81 43.77 25.32
N ARG A 93 -23.23 44.17 24.12
CA ARG A 93 -22.98 45.52 23.57
C ARG A 93 -24.31 46.31 23.54
N PRO A 94 -24.42 47.47 24.21
CA PRO A 94 -25.69 48.18 24.46
C PRO A 94 -26.41 48.74 23.22
N HIS A 95 -25.81 48.66 22.03
CA HIS A 95 -26.36 49.20 20.79
C HIS A 95 -26.77 48.11 19.77
N LEU A 96 -26.46 46.84 20.06
CA LEU A 96 -26.70 45.71 19.18
C LEU A 96 -27.72 44.77 19.85
N ALA A 97 -28.79 44.42 19.13
CA ALA A 97 -29.84 43.53 19.61
C ALA A 97 -29.30 42.09 19.81
N ALA A 98 -28.60 41.90 20.92
CA ALA A 98 -27.96 40.69 21.39
C ALA A 98 -27.80 40.63 22.92
N SER A 99 -28.50 41.48 23.68
CA SER A 99 -28.47 41.39 25.14
C SER A 99 -29.80 41.69 25.79
N ASP A 100 -29.99 40.97 26.90
CA ASP A 100 -31.10 40.92 27.85
C ASP A 100 -32.52 40.92 27.24
N PRO A 101 -33.27 39.79 27.30
CA PRO A 101 -34.62 39.68 26.72
C PRO A 101 -35.52 40.86 27.11
N LEU A 102 -35.38 41.34 28.35
CA LEU A 102 -36.13 42.46 28.92
C LEU A 102 -35.86 43.80 28.20
N HIS A 103 -34.63 44.07 27.75
CA HIS A 103 -34.27 45.33 27.09
C HIS A 103 -34.81 45.39 25.65
N ILE A 104 -34.72 44.28 24.91
CA ILE A 104 -35.30 44.18 23.56
C ILE A 104 -36.82 44.30 23.63
N ILE A 105 -37.45 43.66 24.62
CA ILE A 105 -38.91 43.70 24.80
C ILE A 105 -39.38 45.10 25.20
N ARG A 106 -38.67 45.81 26.08
CA ARG A 106 -38.99 47.22 26.39
C ARG A 106 -38.92 48.14 25.17
N ARG A 107 -38.09 47.82 24.16
CA ARG A 107 -38.03 48.56 22.89
C ARG A 107 -39.14 48.17 21.92
N VAL A 108 -39.74 46.99 22.09
CA VAL A 108 -40.85 46.51 21.25
C VAL A 108 -42.15 47.21 21.60
N PHE A 109 -42.39 47.51 22.88
CA PHE A 109 -43.58 48.22 23.33
C PHE A 109 -43.36 49.75 23.26
N PRO A 110 -44.27 50.52 22.65
CA PRO A 110 -44.17 51.98 22.63
C PRO A 110 -44.34 52.53 24.05
N GLN A 111 -43.52 53.53 24.41
CA GLN A 111 -43.58 54.18 25.73
C GLN A 111 -44.92 54.90 26.00
N SER A 112 -45.72 55.17 24.95
CA SER A 112 -47.04 55.80 25.03
C SER A 112 -48.14 54.86 25.55
N LEU A 113 -47.96 53.54 25.41
CA LEU A 113 -48.83 52.54 26.04
C LEU A 113 -48.19 52.19 27.39
N ASN A 114 -48.71 52.76 28.48
CA ASN A 114 -48.34 52.43 29.87
C ASN A 114 -48.75 50.99 30.22
N VAL A 115 -48.10 50.01 29.59
CA VAL A 115 -48.38 48.58 29.73
C VAL A 115 -47.32 47.96 30.61
N ASP A 116 -47.74 47.45 31.77
CA ASP A 116 -46.84 46.79 32.72
C ASP A 116 -46.53 45.36 32.25
N ILE A 117 -45.27 45.12 31.90
CA ILE A 117 -44.75 43.80 31.52
C ILE A 117 -44.51 42.99 32.78
N ARG A 118 -45.30 41.93 32.97
CA ARG A 118 -45.22 41.07 34.16
C ARG A 118 -44.14 40.01 34.04
N GLU A 119 -44.11 39.31 32.91
CA GLU A 119 -43.28 38.11 32.75
C GLU A 119 -42.80 37.96 31.30
N VAL A 120 -41.51 37.63 31.15
CA VAL A 120 -40.90 37.32 29.84
C VAL A 120 -40.37 35.91 29.86
N ILE A 121 -40.86 35.07 28.94
CA ILE A 121 -40.49 33.66 28.82
C ILE A 121 -39.73 33.44 27.50
N PRO A 122 -38.39 33.32 27.52
CA PRO A 122 -37.59 33.16 26.30
C PRO A 122 -37.71 31.75 25.69
N ARG A 123 -37.83 31.68 24.36
CA ARG A 123 -37.85 30.45 23.56
C ARG A 123 -36.63 30.40 22.64
N PHE A 124 -35.47 30.08 23.21
CA PHE A 124 -34.20 30.08 22.50
C PHE A 124 -34.22 29.22 21.23
N ARG A 125 -34.68 27.95 21.31
CA ARG A 125 -34.78 26.99 20.18
C ARG A 125 -35.58 27.52 18.98
N GLU A 126 -36.64 28.28 19.25
CA GLU A 126 -37.52 28.84 18.22
C GLU A 126 -37.13 30.27 17.80
N GLY A 127 -36.21 30.92 18.53
CA GLY A 127 -35.68 32.23 18.19
C GLY A 127 -36.55 33.41 18.64
N GLY A 128 -37.48 33.21 19.59
CA GLY A 128 -38.43 34.24 20.06
C GLY A 128 -38.66 34.20 21.57
N ALA A 129 -39.62 34.99 22.07
CA ALA A 129 -40.02 35.03 23.48
C ALA A 129 -41.53 35.29 23.63
N PHE A 130 -42.13 34.74 24.67
CA PHE A 130 -43.48 35.11 25.11
C PHE A 130 -43.41 36.25 26.12
N VAL A 131 -44.34 37.19 26.03
CA VAL A 131 -44.44 38.35 26.92
C VAL A 131 -45.84 38.40 27.49
N LYS A 132 -45.93 38.30 28.82
CA LYS A 132 -47.16 38.56 29.57
C LYS A 132 -47.19 40.01 30.01
N TYR A 133 -48.31 40.67 29.76
CA TYR A 133 -48.54 42.03 30.16
C TYR A 133 -49.90 42.17 30.85
N ILE A 134 -50.04 43.19 31.68
CA ILE A 134 -51.28 43.49 32.40
C ILE A 134 -52.14 44.40 31.50
N ARG A 135 -53.43 44.08 31.38
CA ARG A 135 -54.39 44.91 30.65
C ARG A 135 -54.85 46.08 31.51
N THR A 136 -54.96 47.25 30.89
CA THR A 136 -55.65 48.41 31.47
C THR A 136 -57.15 48.28 31.19
N ASP A 137 -58.01 48.60 32.17
CA ASP A 137 -59.46 48.40 32.06
C ASP A 137 -60.04 49.14 30.83
N GLY A 138 -60.70 48.39 29.93
CA GLY A 138 -61.41 48.92 28.75
C GLY A 138 -60.71 48.78 27.39
N VAL A 139 -59.45 48.32 27.33
CA VAL A 139 -58.71 48.14 26.06
C VAL A 139 -58.67 46.65 25.63
N ARG A 140 -58.95 46.35 24.35
CA ARG A 140 -58.86 44.98 23.80
C ARG A 140 -57.41 44.60 23.49
N ASP A 141 -57.05 43.33 23.69
CA ASP A 141 -55.70 42.80 23.38
C ASP A 141 -55.30 43.00 21.92
N THR A 142 -56.27 42.97 21.00
CA THR A 142 -56.04 43.22 19.58
C THR A 142 -55.53 44.64 19.32
N ASP A 143 -56.00 45.62 20.08
CA ASP A 143 -55.71 47.04 19.88
C ASP A 143 -54.31 47.38 20.43
N ILE A 144 -53.90 46.69 21.49
CA ILE A 144 -52.53 46.74 22.03
C ILE A 144 -51.56 46.12 21.02
N VAL A 145 -51.92 44.98 20.43
CA VAL A 145 -51.07 44.28 19.45
C VAL A 145 -50.93 45.10 18.16
N THR A 146 -52.00 45.72 17.65
CA THR A 146 -51.93 46.58 16.46
C THR A 146 -51.07 47.80 16.72
N ALA A 147 -51.22 48.46 17.87
CA ALA A 147 -50.37 49.60 18.26
C ALA A 147 -48.88 49.21 18.35
N VAL A 148 -48.57 48.03 18.89
CA VAL A 148 -47.19 47.49 18.91
C VAL A 148 -46.69 47.15 17.50
N GLN A 149 -47.54 46.59 16.65
CA GLN A 149 -47.17 46.29 15.26
C GLN A 149 -46.90 47.55 14.44
N ASP A 150 -47.67 48.62 14.64
CA ASP A 150 -47.49 49.90 13.97
C ASP A 150 -46.23 50.61 14.48
N HIS A 151 -45.98 50.58 15.80
CA HIS A 151 -44.74 51.07 16.37
C HIS A 151 -43.49 50.37 15.79
N LEU A 152 -43.55 49.05 15.57
CA LEU A 152 -42.46 48.28 14.97
C LEU A 152 -42.29 48.51 13.46
N LYS A 153 -43.31 49.00 12.76
CA LYS A 153 -43.18 49.43 11.36
C LYS A 153 -42.37 50.73 11.29
N ASP A 154 -42.67 51.67 12.18
CA ASP A 154 -42.00 52.97 12.25
C ASP A 154 -40.59 52.87 12.84
N ASN A 155 -40.41 52.02 13.85
CA ASN A 155 -39.14 51.79 14.54
C ASN A 155 -38.67 50.33 14.41
N PRO A 156 -38.13 49.93 13.25
CA PRO A 156 -37.77 48.54 12.99
C PRO A 156 -36.56 48.07 13.80
N ILE A 157 -36.78 47.09 14.68
CA ILE A 157 -35.70 46.41 15.40
C ILE A 157 -35.13 45.29 14.52
N ARG A 158 -33.84 45.38 14.17
CA ARG A 158 -33.13 44.39 13.34
C ARG A 158 -32.01 43.73 14.15
N PRO A 159 -32.10 42.42 14.43
CA PRO A 159 -31.03 41.69 15.11
C PRO A 159 -29.76 41.61 14.26
N TRP A 160 -28.59 41.68 14.89
CA TRP A 160 -27.29 41.65 14.19
C TRP A 160 -27.06 40.34 13.40
N PHE A 161 -27.57 39.22 13.90
CA PHE A 161 -27.47 37.91 13.24
C PHE A 161 -28.41 37.77 12.04
N ASN A 162 -29.32 38.75 11.84
CA ASN A 162 -30.29 38.74 10.76
C ASN A 162 -30.68 40.18 10.34
N PRO A 163 -29.73 40.94 9.77
CA PRO A 163 -29.89 42.39 9.54
C PRO A 163 -30.95 42.73 8.48
N PHE A 164 -31.34 41.75 7.65
CA PHE A 164 -32.37 41.90 6.63
C PHE A 164 -33.78 41.57 7.13
N GLN A 165 -33.95 41.26 8.43
CA GLN A 165 -35.23 40.84 8.98
C GLN A 165 -35.56 41.58 10.27
N GLN A 166 -36.75 42.17 10.30
CA GLN A 166 -37.29 42.86 11.46
C GLN A 166 -37.91 41.87 12.46
N VAL A 167 -37.88 42.25 13.74
CA VAL A 167 -38.67 41.63 14.81
C VAL A 167 -40.16 41.75 14.46
N LYS A 168 -40.93 40.69 14.70
CA LYS A 168 -42.39 40.68 14.50
C LYS A 168 -43.09 40.24 15.76
N VAL A 169 -44.29 40.78 15.95
CA VAL A 169 -45.13 40.54 17.12
C VAL A 169 -46.49 40.03 16.66
N ALA A 170 -47.00 39.00 17.32
CA ALA A 170 -48.33 38.48 17.07
C ALA A 170 -49.03 38.12 18.39
N HIS A 171 -50.35 38.32 18.40
CA HIS A 171 -51.22 37.90 19.49
C HIS A 171 -51.24 36.36 19.60
N VAL A 172 -51.21 35.83 20.82
CA VAL A 172 -51.30 34.39 21.06
C VAL A 172 -52.76 34.03 21.29
N HIS A 173 -53.39 33.41 20.28
CA HIS A 173 -54.81 33.01 20.36
C HIS A 173 -55.00 31.67 21.09
N GLY A 174 -54.02 30.77 20.99
CA GLY A 174 -54.08 29.44 21.58
C GLY A 174 -53.53 29.35 23.01
N ARG A 175 -53.49 28.14 23.54
CA ARG A 175 -52.79 27.80 24.79
C ARG A 175 -51.42 27.21 24.45
N PRO A 176 -50.35 28.03 24.36
CA PRO A 176 -49.03 27.54 23.99
C PRO A 176 -48.54 26.51 25.00
N TRP A 177 -47.82 25.50 24.50
CA TRP A 177 -47.21 24.46 25.32
C TRP A 177 -45.69 24.55 25.19
N ILE A 178 -45.03 24.81 26.32
CA ILE A 178 -43.58 24.86 26.41
C ILE A 178 -43.07 23.41 26.48
N GLU A 179 -42.74 22.88 25.30
CA GLU A 179 -42.13 21.56 25.13
C GLU A 179 -40.61 21.63 25.36
N ASP A 180 -40.03 20.71 26.15
CA ASP A 180 -38.57 20.47 26.21
C ASP A 180 -38.10 19.36 25.24
N LEU A 181 -39.02 18.81 24.45
CA LEU A 181 -38.71 17.80 23.42
C LEU A 181 -37.75 18.37 22.36
N TYR A 182 -36.81 17.53 21.89
CA TYR A 182 -35.82 17.92 20.87
C TYR A 182 -36.44 17.99 19.46
N ARG A 183 -37.20 19.06 19.21
CA ARG A 183 -37.84 19.34 17.91
C ARG A 183 -37.22 20.58 17.26
N ILE A 184 -36.50 20.36 16.16
CA ILE A 184 -35.89 21.46 15.40
C ILE A 184 -36.98 22.16 14.56
N PRO A 185 -37.09 23.51 14.61
CA PRO A 185 -38.13 24.21 13.86
C PRO A 185 -38.01 23.97 12.35
N SER A 186 -39.14 23.78 11.68
CA SER A 186 -39.23 23.47 10.24
C SER A 186 -40.13 24.48 9.52
N GLN A 187 -39.99 24.57 8.19
CA GLN A 187 -40.90 25.33 7.33
C GLN A 187 -42.28 24.67 7.20
N ARG A 188 -42.37 23.35 7.44
CA ARG A 188 -43.60 22.56 7.33
C ARG A 188 -44.12 22.22 8.72
N LEU A 189 -45.40 22.54 8.94
CA LEU A 189 -46.14 22.24 10.16
C LEU A 189 -47.10 21.09 9.90
N ARG A 190 -47.21 20.18 10.87
CA ARG A 190 -48.26 19.17 10.94
C ARG A 190 -49.31 19.66 11.92
N VAL A 191 -50.52 19.88 11.43
CA VAL A 191 -51.67 20.41 12.14
C VAL A 191 -52.61 19.24 12.41
N GLU A 192 -52.61 18.73 13.63
CA GLU A 192 -53.48 17.63 14.09
C GLU A 192 -54.80 18.23 14.64
N PHE A 193 -55.93 17.63 14.26
CA PHE A 193 -57.26 18.02 14.72
C PHE A 193 -57.66 17.16 15.92
N LEU A 194 -57.88 17.80 17.06
CA LEU A 194 -58.31 17.18 18.31
C LEU A 194 -59.72 17.68 18.69
N PRO A 195 -60.50 16.90 19.44
CA PRO A 195 -61.80 17.34 19.93
C PRO A 195 -61.64 18.46 20.98
N GLY A 196 -62.56 19.43 20.97
CA GLY A 196 -62.57 20.58 21.88
C GLY A 196 -63.11 20.28 23.28
N SER A 197 -63.91 19.22 23.43
CA SER A 197 -64.47 18.72 24.70
C SER A 197 -64.33 17.20 24.79
N VAL A 198 -64.43 16.65 26.01
CA VAL A 198 -64.18 15.22 26.32
C VAL A 198 -65.17 14.29 25.60
N ASP A 199 -66.37 14.78 25.28
CA ASP A 199 -67.47 14.02 24.68
C ASP A 199 -67.72 14.34 23.18
N GLY A 200 -66.83 15.13 22.54
CA GLY A 200 -67.00 15.61 21.16
C GLY A 200 -66.14 14.88 20.11
N GLY A 201 -66.63 14.81 18.87
CA GLY A 201 -65.83 14.38 17.71
C GLY A 201 -65.11 15.57 17.03
N ALA A 202 -63.85 15.37 16.61
CA ALA A 202 -63.08 16.40 15.90
C ALA A 202 -63.53 16.54 14.44
N THR A 203 -63.93 17.75 14.02
CA THR A 203 -64.28 18.05 12.63
C THR A 203 -63.02 18.39 11.81
N GLU A 204 -62.93 17.85 10.61
CA GLU A 204 -61.85 18.16 9.66
C GLU A 204 -61.99 19.58 9.10
N LEU A 205 -60.96 20.40 9.29
CA LEU A 205 -60.96 21.77 8.81
C LEU A 205 -60.76 21.84 7.30
N THR A 206 -61.53 22.72 6.62
CA THR A 206 -61.38 23.03 5.19
C THR A 206 -60.02 23.64 4.86
N THR A 207 -59.57 23.48 3.61
CA THR A 207 -58.33 24.11 3.13
C THR A 207 -58.42 25.64 3.26
N GLU A 208 -59.62 26.20 3.04
CA GLU A 208 -59.91 27.62 3.15
C GLU A 208 -59.85 28.12 4.59
N THR A 209 -60.41 27.37 5.55
CA THR A 209 -60.29 27.68 6.99
C THR A 209 -58.83 27.61 7.44
N LEU A 210 -58.08 26.60 7.01
CA LEU A 210 -56.64 26.53 7.30
C LEU A 210 -55.87 27.70 6.67
N TYR A 211 -56.23 28.10 5.45
CA TYR A 211 -55.62 29.24 4.79
C TYR A 211 -55.91 30.54 5.55
N SER A 212 -57.16 30.83 5.91
CA SER A 212 -57.54 32.06 6.60
C SER A 212 -56.87 32.21 7.97
N LEU A 213 -56.75 31.10 8.72
CA LEU A 213 -56.09 31.06 10.02
C LEU A 213 -54.57 31.25 9.91
N PHE A 214 -53.90 30.52 9.02
CA PHE A 214 -52.44 30.52 8.96
C PHE A 214 -51.84 31.64 8.10
N ARG A 215 -52.62 32.21 7.17
CA ARG A 215 -52.17 33.30 6.29
C ARG A 215 -51.79 34.57 7.05
N ARG A 216 -52.44 34.84 8.18
CA ARG A 216 -52.18 36.03 9.02
C ARG A 216 -50.72 36.12 9.51
N TYR A 217 -50.06 34.97 9.67
CA TYR A 217 -48.68 34.90 10.16
C TYR A 217 -47.61 34.99 9.07
N GLY A 218 -47.95 34.76 7.79
CA GLY A 218 -47.03 34.90 6.67
C GLY A 218 -47.44 34.17 5.39
N LYS A 219 -46.59 34.26 4.36
CA LYS A 219 -46.85 33.64 3.05
C LYS A 219 -46.72 32.12 3.12
N LEU A 220 -47.85 31.46 2.89
CA LEU A 220 -47.97 30.01 2.71
C LEU A 220 -47.41 29.58 1.34
N ARG A 221 -46.78 28.42 1.30
CA ARG A 221 -46.30 27.74 0.09
C ARG A 221 -47.31 26.73 -0.40
N ASP A 222 -47.85 25.93 0.52
CA ASP A 222 -48.76 24.83 0.21
C ASP A 222 -49.55 24.37 1.45
N ILE A 223 -50.75 23.82 1.25
CA ILE A 223 -51.56 23.14 2.27
C ILE A 223 -51.97 21.77 1.71
N GLU A 224 -51.35 20.71 2.22
CA GLU A 224 -51.65 19.34 1.83
C GLU A 224 -52.50 18.69 2.92
N ARG A 225 -53.70 18.23 2.56
CA ARG A 225 -54.55 17.46 3.46
C ARG A 225 -54.18 15.99 3.40
N GLN A 226 -54.37 15.32 4.53
CA GLN A 226 -54.28 13.88 4.58
C GLN A 226 -55.39 13.27 3.69
N PRO A 227 -55.10 12.25 2.87
CA PRO A 227 -56.09 11.61 2.00
C PRO A 227 -57.20 10.95 2.84
N THR A 228 -58.44 11.01 2.31
CA THR A 228 -59.67 10.60 2.99
C THR A 228 -59.70 9.11 3.40
N ASP A 229 -58.90 8.27 2.73
CA ASP A 229 -58.78 6.81 2.93
C ASP A 229 -57.78 6.39 4.02
N SER A 230 -57.07 7.35 4.62
CA SER A 230 -56.03 7.01 5.61
C SER A 230 -56.60 6.70 6.99
N LYS A 231 -56.16 5.57 7.58
CA LYS A 231 -56.57 5.09 8.90
C LYS A 231 -55.84 5.75 10.09
N VAL A 232 -55.05 6.80 9.86
CA VAL A 232 -54.19 7.41 10.89
C VAL A 232 -54.98 8.49 11.64
N ALA A 233 -55.31 8.22 12.91
CA ALA A 233 -55.93 9.17 13.85
C ALA A 233 -54.89 9.69 14.87
N PRO A 234 -54.95 10.97 15.31
CA PRO A 234 -55.87 12.02 14.88
C PRO A 234 -55.59 12.49 13.45
N ARG A 235 -56.63 12.90 12.72
CA ARG A 235 -56.49 13.44 11.36
C ARG A 235 -55.65 14.72 11.37
N TYR A 236 -54.87 14.91 10.33
CA TYR A 236 -53.96 16.05 10.24
C TYR A 236 -53.89 16.67 8.84
N ALA A 237 -53.41 17.91 8.78
CA ALA A 237 -53.04 18.59 7.55
C ALA A 237 -51.60 19.11 7.64
N PHE A 238 -50.90 19.14 6.51
CA PHE A 238 -49.59 19.73 6.41
C PHE A 238 -49.68 21.15 5.87
N VAL A 239 -49.22 22.12 6.65
CA VAL A 239 -49.16 23.52 6.25
C VAL A 239 -47.69 23.90 6.04
N SER A 240 -47.33 24.20 4.80
CA SER A 240 -45.96 24.55 4.42
C SER A 240 -45.83 26.06 4.24
N PHE A 241 -44.94 26.70 4.98
CA PHE A 241 -44.63 28.13 4.83
C PHE A 241 -43.43 28.35 3.90
N THR A 242 -43.37 29.55 3.29
CA THR A 242 -42.21 29.97 2.49
C THR A 242 -40.93 30.15 3.31
N ARG A 243 -41.05 30.53 4.59
CA ARG A 243 -39.93 30.75 5.52
C ARG A 243 -40.24 30.15 6.89
N GLN A 244 -39.20 29.62 7.56
CA GLN A 244 -39.28 28.97 8.88
C GLN A 244 -39.86 29.90 9.96
N LYS A 245 -39.55 31.20 9.92
CA LYS A 245 -40.04 32.17 10.91
C LYS A 245 -41.57 32.28 10.95
N TYR A 246 -42.24 32.14 9.81
CA TYR A 246 -43.70 32.20 9.75
C TYR A 246 -44.30 30.94 10.36
N ALA A 247 -43.69 29.78 10.12
CA ALA A 247 -44.06 28.52 10.75
C ALA A 247 -43.84 28.54 12.28
N VAL A 248 -42.76 29.17 12.75
CA VAL A 248 -42.53 29.38 14.20
C VAL A 248 -43.61 30.27 14.81
N MET A 249 -43.90 31.42 14.18
CA MET A 249 -44.94 32.34 14.65
C MET A 249 -46.30 31.64 14.70
N ALA A 250 -46.69 30.98 13.62
CA ALA A 250 -47.95 30.24 13.51
C ALA A 250 -48.07 29.15 14.56
N LYS A 251 -47.02 28.36 14.80
CA LYS A 251 -47.03 27.32 15.85
C LYS A 251 -47.27 27.95 17.21
N ASN A 252 -46.47 28.95 17.60
CA ASN A 252 -46.51 29.48 18.96
C ASN A 252 -47.77 30.29 19.27
N CYS A 253 -48.40 30.91 18.26
CA CYS A 253 -49.62 31.67 18.43
C CYS A 253 -50.90 30.82 18.35
N MET A 254 -50.93 29.77 17.52
CA MET A 254 -52.15 28.98 17.25
C MET A 254 -52.19 27.62 17.96
N HIS A 255 -51.09 27.17 18.57
CA HIS A 255 -51.09 25.88 19.25
C HIS A 255 -52.11 25.84 20.39
N GLY A 256 -52.99 24.84 20.38
CA GLY A 256 -54.01 24.67 21.40
C GLY A 256 -55.24 25.59 21.24
N PHE A 257 -55.35 26.34 20.14
CA PHE A 257 -56.54 27.15 19.83
C PHE A 257 -57.74 26.25 19.51
N THR A 258 -58.89 26.58 20.11
CA THR A 258 -60.18 25.91 19.87
C THR A 258 -60.99 26.76 18.89
N ILE A 259 -61.21 26.23 17.69
CA ILE A 259 -61.98 26.91 16.67
C ILE A 259 -63.47 26.80 17.03
N PRO A 260 -64.18 27.92 17.17
CA PRO A 260 -65.62 27.93 17.44
C PRO A 260 -66.45 27.54 16.21
N GLU A 261 -67.72 27.25 16.42
CA GLU A 261 -68.62 26.75 15.37
C GLU A 261 -68.70 27.69 14.15
N HIS A 262 -68.69 29.01 14.38
CA HIS A 262 -68.78 30.04 13.32
C HIS A 262 -67.56 30.10 12.38
N GLU A 263 -66.41 29.57 12.77
CA GLU A 263 -65.19 29.51 11.93
C GLU A 263 -64.96 28.12 11.31
N GLY A 264 -65.94 27.22 11.39
CA GLY A 264 -65.88 25.87 10.82
C GLY A 264 -65.30 24.80 11.77
N GLY A 265 -65.34 25.03 13.08
CA GLY A 265 -64.85 24.12 14.12
C GLY A 265 -65.82 23.01 14.57
N GLY A 266 -67.02 22.93 13.98
CA GLY A 266 -68.04 21.94 14.35
C GLY A 266 -68.73 22.22 15.71
N LYS A 267 -69.77 21.44 16.03
CA LYS A 267 -70.66 21.65 17.20
C LYS A 267 -69.96 21.60 18.57
N SER A 268 -68.81 20.91 18.66
CA SER A 268 -68.05 20.74 19.91
C SER A 268 -66.73 21.54 19.95
N GLY A 269 -66.45 22.31 18.89
CA GLY A 269 -65.19 23.01 18.66
C GLY A 269 -64.03 22.06 18.33
N THR A 270 -63.19 22.41 17.36
CA THR A 270 -61.99 21.64 17.01
C THR A 270 -60.75 22.31 17.60
N ARG A 271 -59.99 21.58 18.42
CA ARG A 271 -58.72 22.04 18.98
C ARG A 271 -57.56 21.67 18.07
N ILE A 272 -56.73 22.65 17.73
CA ILE A 272 -55.57 22.44 16.85
C ILE A 272 -54.32 22.11 17.66
N LYS A 273 -53.64 20.99 17.34
CA LYS A 273 -52.30 20.67 17.84
C LYS A 273 -51.26 20.78 16.72
N ILE A 274 -50.29 21.67 16.89
CA ILE A 274 -49.29 21.97 15.84
C ILE A 274 -47.93 21.37 16.20
N LYS A 275 -47.35 20.60 15.28
CA LYS A 275 -46.00 20.01 15.35
C LYS A 275 -45.13 20.42 14.15
N TYR A 276 -43.81 20.31 14.27
CA TYR A 276 -42.88 20.50 13.16
C TYR A 276 -42.64 19.19 12.40
N GLU A 277 -42.63 19.22 11.06
CA GLU A 277 -42.37 18.07 10.19
C GLU A 277 -41.15 18.34 9.28
N ARG A 278 -40.20 17.40 9.15
CA ARG A 278 -39.00 17.60 8.32
C ARG A 278 -39.21 17.13 6.88
N LYS A 279 -38.78 17.94 5.90
CA LYS A 279 -38.67 17.50 4.49
C LYS A 279 -37.30 16.82 4.29
N ILE A 280 -37.26 15.50 4.19
CA ILE A 280 -36.02 14.73 3.98
C ILE A 280 -35.60 14.89 2.51
N LYS A 281 -34.49 15.59 2.24
CA LYS A 281 -33.92 15.74 0.88
C LYS A 281 -32.95 14.62 0.49
N PHE A 282 -32.40 13.88 1.47
CA PHE A 282 -31.35 12.88 1.26
C PHE A 282 -31.84 11.56 0.64
N SER A 283 -33.15 11.30 0.65
CA SER A 283 -33.72 10.07 0.08
C SER A 283 -33.47 9.98 -1.42
N ILE A 284 -33.56 11.09 -2.16
CA ILE A 284 -33.48 11.08 -3.63
C ILE A 284 -32.14 10.55 -4.15
N ILE A 285 -31.02 10.96 -3.53
CA ILE A 285 -29.67 10.47 -3.92
C ILE A 285 -29.47 9.02 -3.49
N LYS A 286 -29.93 8.67 -2.28
CA LYS A 286 -29.85 7.31 -1.75
C LYS A 286 -30.68 6.33 -2.60
N ASP A 287 -31.88 6.73 -2.98
CA ASP A 287 -32.80 5.93 -3.79
C ASP A 287 -32.25 5.77 -5.22
N TRP A 288 -31.62 6.80 -5.80
CA TRP A 288 -30.94 6.68 -7.09
C TRP A 288 -29.74 5.73 -7.06
N ILE A 289 -28.90 5.80 -6.00
CA ILE A 289 -27.75 4.89 -5.82
C ILE A 289 -28.20 3.44 -5.68
N LEU A 290 -29.27 3.19 -4.92
CA LEU A 290 -29.77 1.84 -4.66
C LEU A 290 -30.53 1.25 -5.86
N ASN A 291 -31.16 2.09 -6.70
CA ASN A 291 -31.97 1.63 -7.82
C ASN A 291 -31.16 1.37 -9.11
N HIS A 292 -29.91 1.87 -9.21
CA HIS A 292 -29.06 1.67 -10.39
C HIS A 292 -27.65 1.12 -10.08
N PRO A 293 -27.51 -0.02 -9.38
CA PRO A 293 -26.20 -0.56 -9.00
C PRO A 293 -25.30 -0.88 -10.20
N ARG A 294 -25.89 -1.22 -11.36
CA ARG A 294 -25.17 -1.54 -12.61
C ARG A 294 -24.38 -0.37 -13.20
N ILE A 295 -24.82 0.87 -12.96
CA ILE A 295 -24.16 2.09 -13.47
C ILE A 295 -23.30 2.71 -12.36
N VAL A 296 -23.83 2.70 -11.14
CA VAL A 296 -23.22 3.40 -10.01
C VAL A 296 -21.95 2.70 -9.52
N ILE A 297 -21.90 1.36 -9.46
CA ILE A 297 -20.71 0.63 -8.98
C ILE A 297 -19.50 0.87 -9.91
N PRO A 298 -19.61 0.69 -11.25
CA PRO A 298 -18.51 1.01 -12.16
C PRO A 298 -18.12 2.50 -12.14
N ALA A 299 -19.09 3.41 -12.07
CA ALA A 299 -18.81 4.85 -12.01
C ALA A 299 -18.08 5.25 -10.72
N ILE A 300 -18.45 4.67 -9.58
CA ILE A 300 -17.74 4.90 -8.30
C ILE A 300 -16.34 4.30 -8.35
N ALA A 301 -16.17 3.09 -8.90
CA ALA A 301 -14.85 2.48 -9.05
C ALA A 301 -13.92 3.33 -9.95
N ALA A 302 -14.44 3.81 -11.08
CA ALA A 302 -13.73 4.70 -11.99
C ALA A 302 -13.38 6.05 -11.32
N LEU A 303 -14.30 6.63 -10.55
CA LEU A 303 -14.07 7.85 -9.78
C LEU A 303 -12.97 7.64 -8.73
N ILE A 304 -13.02 6.55 -7.98
CA ILE A 304 -12.00 6.20 -6.96
C ILE A 304 -10.64 6.00 -7.64
N ALA A 305 -10.57 5.27 -8.74
CA ALA A 305 -9.34 5.07 -9.50
C ALA A 305 -8.76 6.40 -10.01
N ALA A 306 -9.60 7.26 -10.60
CA ALA A 306 -9.19 8.58 -11.11
C ALA A 306 -8.69 9.50 -9.99
N ILE A 307 -9.41 9.58 -8.86
CA ILE A 307 -8.98 10.34 -7.67
C ILE A 307 -7.66 9.78 -7.13
N THR A 308 -7.51 8.45 -7.12
CA THR A 308 -6.29 7.81 -6.60
C THR A 308 -5.08 8.16 -7.47
N VAL A 309 -5.20 8.06 -8.79
CA VAL A 309 -4.12 8.39 -9.74
C VAL A 309 -3.75 9.88 -9.64
N THR A 310 -4.75 10.77 -9.70
CA THR A 310 -4.53 12.23 -9.69
C THR A 310 -3.89 12.75 -8.40
N ILE A 311 -4.21 12.17 -7.24
CA ILE A 311 -3.66 12.60 -5.95
C ILE A 311 -2.36 11.86 -5.61
N PHE A 312 -2.34 10.53 -5.75
CA PHE A 312 -1.24 9.74 -5.22
C PHE A 312 -0.05 9.58 -6.17
N ASP A 313 -0.21 9.65 -7.49
CA ASP A 313 0.95 9.55 -8.39
C ASP A 313 1.93 10.74 -8.25
N PRO A 314 1.47 12.00 -8.11
CA PRO A 314 2.35 13.11 -7.74
C PRO A 314 3.09 12.88 -6.41
N ILE A 315 2.40 12.31 -5.41
CA ILE A 315 3.01 11.99 -4.11
C ILE A 315 4.05 10.87 -4.26
N ARG A 316 3.74 9.82 -5.03
CA ARG A 316 4.64 8.68 -5.29
C ARG A 316 5.88 9.12 -6.05
N THR A 317 5.72 9.92 -7.10
CA THR A 317 6.85 10.48 -7.87
C THR A 317 7.74 11.36 -6.98
N PHE A 318 7.14 12.17 -6.09
CA PHE A 318 7.88 12.93 -5.09
C PHE A 318 8.68 12.03 -4.14
N PHE A 319 8.09 10.96 -3.58
CA PHE A 319 8.83 10.05 -2.70
C PHE A 319 9.97 9.32 -3.39
N ILE A 320 9.82 8.98 -4.68
CA ILE A 320 10.89 8.39 -5.49
C ILE A 320 12.01 9.43 -5.68
N GLU A 321 11.67 10.65 -6.11
CA GLU A 321 12.63 11.75 -6.27
C GLU A 321 13.42 12.01 -4.97
N MET A 322 12.71 12.05 -3.84
CA MET A 322 13.34 12.21 -2.53
C MET A 322 14.28 11.06 -2.18
N LYS A 323 13.96 9.81 -2.54
CA LYS A 323 14.86 8.67 -2.32
C LYS A 323 16.12 8.79 -3.17
N ILE A 324 15.99 9.21 -4.42
CA ILE A 324 17.12 9.42 -5.33
C ILE A 324 18.04 10.52 -4.79
N LYS A 325 17.47 11.67 -4.40
CA LYS A 325 18.20 12.80 -3.80
C LYS A 325 18.82 12.45 -2.44
N ALA A 326 18.11 11.71 -1.58
CA ALA A 326 18.61 11.31 -0.25
C ALA A 326 19.76 10.29 -0.28
N THR A 327 20.09 9.73 -1.44
CA THR A 327 21.26 8.87 -1.61
C THR A 327 22.57 9.68 -1.56
N LEU A 328 22.50 11.00 -1.71
CA LEU A 328 23.61 11.91 -1.43
C LEU A 328 23.88 11.96 0.09
N GLN A 329 25.13 11.78 0.48
CA GLN A 329 25.57 11.78 1.88
C GLN A 329 25.59 13.20 2.49
N THR A 330 25.22 14.23 1.73
CA THR A 330 25.60 15.62 1.99
C THR A 330 24.50 16.61 1.63
N GLU A 331 23.31 16.51 2.25
CA GLU A 331 22.38 17.66 2.29
C GLU A 331 21.79 17.85 3.69
N GLU A 332 22.00 19.05 4.23
CA GLU A 332 21.74 19.51 5.61
C GLU A 332 20.26 19.71 5.97
N ASN A 333 19.32 19.27 5.12
CA ASN A 333 17.91 19.56 5.31
C ASN A 333 17.29 18.63 6.37
N SER A 334 16.83 19.22 7.48
CA SER A 334 16.16 18.55 8.61
C SER A 334 14.90 17.78 8.21
N VAL A 335 14.19 18.22 7.17
CA VAL A 335 13.02 17.53 6.59
C VAL A 335 13.44 16.24 5.87
N LEU A 336 14.53 16.29 5.10
CA LEU A 336 15.12 15.12 4.44
C LEU A 336 15.60 14.08 5.47
N GLN A 337 16.20 14.53 6.57
CA GLN A 337 16.60 13.65 7.68
C GLN A 337 15.40 13.02 8.39
N TRP A 338 14.31 13.78 8.62
CA TRP A 338 13.08 13.23 9.20
C TRP A 338 12.43 12.17 8.30
N ILE A 339 12.38 12.41 6.99
CA ILE A 339 11.91 11.42 6.00
C ILE A 339 12.82 10.20 6.00
N ARG A 340 14.15 10.39 6.01
CA ARG A 340 15.14 9.30 6.10
C ARG A 340 14.90 8.46 7.35
N ASN A 341 14.57 9.07 8.49
CA ASN A 341 14.23 8.35 9.72
C ASN A 341 12.91 7.56 9.62
N GLN A 342 11.90 8.07 8.92
CA GLN A 342 10.66 7.32 8.67
C GLN A 342 10.84 6.18 7.65
N VAL A 343 11.65 6.39 6.61
CA VAL A 343 12.01 5.38 5.61
C VAL A 343 12.90 4.29 6.23
N ASN A 344 13.87 4.68 7.07
CA ASN A 344 14.73 3.76 7.80
C ASN A 344 13.95 2.94 8.81
N LYS A 345 12.99 3.53 9.56
CA LYS A 345 12.11 2.77 10.48
C LYS A 345 11.33 1.64 9.79
N ALA A 346 10.98 1.80 8.52
CA ALA A 346 10.34 0.75 7.73
C ALA A 346 11.33 -0.24 7.07
N ASN A 347 12.63 0.13 6.96
CA ASN A 347 13.70 -0.67 6.34
C ASN A 347 14.59 -1.44 7.36
N ILE A 348 14.35 -1.30 8.67
CA ILE A 348 15.20 -1.88 9.74
C ILE A 348 15.27 -3.43 9.74
N ILE A 349 14.54 -4.15 8.89
CA ILE A 349 14.60 -5.61 8.86
C ILE A 349 15.55 -6.17 7.77
N TYR A 350 16.10 -5.37 6.83
CA TYR A 350 16.80 -5.96 5.66
C TYR A 350 18.07 -5.26 5.16
N PHE A 351 18.87 -4.66 6.04
CA PHE A 351 20.25 -4.23 5.70
C PHE A 351 21.31 -4.90 6.58
N GLY A 352 21.08 -6.16 6.96
CA GLY A 352 22.05 -7.01 7.65
C GLY A 352 23.06 -7.68 6.70
N ARG A 353 23.66 -6.92 5.78
CA ARG A 353 24.91 -7.33 5.15
C ARG A 353 25.97 -6.34 5.60
N GLN A 354 26.88 -6.83 6.43
CA GLN A 354 28.09 -6.13 6.84
C GLN A 354 28.72 -5.53 5.57
N ARG A 355 28.75 -4.20 5.47
CA ARG A 355 29.49 -3.53 4.39
C ARG A 355 30.92 -4.02 4.50
N THR A 356 31.39 -4.71 3.48
CA THR A 356 32.81 -4.89 3.24
C THR A 356 33.40 -3.50 3.08
N ASP A 357 34.41 -3.18 3.89
CA ASP A 357 35.05 -1.88 3.85
C ASP A 357 35.68 -1.70 2.45
N PRO A 358 35.29 -0.68 1.67
CA PRO A 358 35.80 -0.47 0.32
C PRO A 358 37.33 -0.41 0.29
N ARG A 359 37.99 0.05 1.36
CA ARG A 359 39.46 0.08 1.42
C ARG A 359 40.13 -1.29 1.25
N ARG A 360 39.41 -2.39 1.55
CA ARG A 360 39.93 -3.76 1.49
C ARG A 360 40.01 -4.36 0.07
N LEU A 361 39.28 -3.81 -0.90
CA LEU A 361 39.22 -4.33 -2.28
C LEU A 361 40.13 -3.57 -3.27
N THR A 362 40.94 -2.64 -2.77
CA THR A 362 41.83 -1.76 -3.55
C THR A 362 42.75 -2.52 -4.51
N ALA A 363 43.39 -3.60 -4.06
CA ALA A 363 44.28 -4.40 -4.90
C ALA A 363 43.59 -5.03 -6.12
N ILE A 364 42.32 -5.42 -5.99
CA ILE A 364 41.53 -5.99 -7.11
C ILE A 364 41.09 -4.87 -8.07
N TRP A 365 40.82 -3.68 -7.55
CA TRP A 365 40.42 -2.54 -8.37
C TRP A 365 41.57 -1.93 -9.15
N GLU A 366 42.79 -1.96 -8.63
CA GLU A 366 43.99 -1.52 -9.37
C GLU A 366 44.19 -2.34 -10.64
N ASP A 367 44.03 -3.67 -10.56
CA ASP A 367 44.09 -4.57 -11.71
C ASP A 367 42.97 -4.27 -12.73
N ARG A 368 41.78 -3.94 -12.23
CA ARG A 368 40.58 -3.66 -13.06
C ARG A 368 40.39 -2.18 -13.39
N GLN A 369 41.42 -1.36 -13.21
CA GLN A 369 41.32 0.08 -13.44
C GLN A 369 41.03 0.41 -14.92
N GLY A 370 41.45 -0.46 -15.85
CA GLY A 370 41.11 -0.36 -17.28
C GLY A 370 39.60 -0.43 -17.52
N ASP A 371 38.95 -1.47 -17.01
CA ASP A 371 37.50 -1.68 -17.12
C ASP A 371 36.71 -0.55 -16.44
N ILE A 372 37.18 -0.08 -15.27
CA ILE A 372 36.57 1.04 -14.54
C ILE A 372 36.64 2.32 -15.36
N LYS A 373 37.80 2.63 -15.96
CA LYS A 373 37.96 3.80 -16.84
C LYS A 373 37.10 3.70 -18.08
N GLN A 374 37.00 2.50 -18.67
CA GLN A 374 36.13 2.25 -19.82
C GLN A 374 34.66 2.48 -19.48
N LEU A 375 34.20 1.95 -18.34
CA LEU A 375 32.85 2.18 -17.84
C LEU A 375 32.58 3.67 -17.60
N GLN A 376 33.53 4.40 -17.01
CA GLN A 376 33.43 5.84 -16.81
C GLN A 376 33.36 6.61 -18.14
N SER A 377 34.18 6.24 -19.14
CA SER A 377 34.09 6.80 -20.49
C SER A 377 32.69 6.62 -21.08
N TRP A 378 32.13 5.41 -20.96
CA TRP A 378 30.81 5.11 -21.48
C TRP A 378 29.68 5.87 -20.80
N LEU A 379 29.82 6.24 -19.52
CA LEU A 379 28.86 7.08 -18.81
C LEU A 379 28.96 8.56 -19.18
N MET A 380 30.09 8.98 -19.78
CA MET A 380 30.27 10.36 -20.26
C MET A 380 29.91 10.51 -21.75
N GLU A 381 29.79 9.40 -22.47
CA GLU A 381 29.40 9.37 -23.88
C GLU A 381 27.88 9.29 -24.05
N ASN A 382 27.37 9.91 -25.12
CA ASN A 382 25.99 9.70 -25.56
C ASN A 382 25.90 8.40 -26.36
N ALA A 383 25.48 7.33 -25.69
CA ALA A 383 25.12 6.08 -26.34
C ALA A 383 23.73 5.65 -25.88
N GLU A 384 22.79 5.52 -26.82
CA GLU A 384 21.44 5.02 -26.59
C GLU A 384 21.42 3.49 -26.44
N THR A 385 22.37 2.94 -25.69
CA THR A 385 22.55 1.49 -25.53
C THR A 385 22.77 1.09 -24.08
N PHE A 386 22.50 -0.18 -23.78
CA PHE A 386 22.75 -0.72 -22.45
C PHE A 386 24.23 -1.01 -22.23
N ILE A 387 24.67 -0.77 -20.99
CA ILE A 387 25.93 -1.27 -20.47
C ILE A 387 25.64 -2.54 -19.69
N VAL A 388 26.26 -3.65 -20.06
CA VAL A 388 26.08 -4.94 -19.40
C VAL A 388 27.41 -5.40 -18.82
N ILE A 389 27.42 -5.62 -17.52
CA ILE A 389 28.56 -6.18 -16.80
C ILE A 389 28.17 -7.59 -16.40
N HIS A 390 28.79 -8.56 -17.06
CA HIS A 390 28.52 -9.97 -16.82
C HIS A 390 29.72 -10.65 -16.19
N GLY A 391 29.46 -11.69 -15.42
CA GLY A 391 30.50 -12.47 -14.75
C GLY A 391 29.91 -13.36 -13.67
N PRO A 392 30.58 -14.47 -13.31
CA PRO A 392 30.06 -15.41 -12.32
C PRO A 392 29.93 -14.76 -10.92
N ARG A 393 29.14 -15.35 -10.00
CA ARG A 393 28.86 -14.72 -8.69
C ARG A 393 30.10 -14.62 -7.83
N GLY A 394 30.22 -13.52 -7.09
CA GLY A 394 31.33 -13.33 -6.16
C GLY A 394 32.61 -12.79 -6.79
N THR A 395 32.55 -12.26 -8.01
CA THR A 395 33.64 -11.53 -8.67
C THR A 395 33.72 -10.05 -8.29
N GLY A 396 32.85 -9.56 -7.40
CA GLY A 396 32.88 -8.17 -6.93
C GLY A 396 32.22 -7.14 -7.88
N LYS A 397 31.29 -7.57 -8.74
CA LYS A 397 30.69 -6.72 -9.80
C LYS A 397 29.95 -5.51 -9.24
N ARG A 398 29.17 -5.75 -8.18
CA ARG A 398 28.36 -4.71 -7.53
C ARG A 398 29.26 -3.67 -6.88
N GLU A 399 30.29 -4.12 -6.18
CA GLU A 399 31.28 -3.30 -5.49
C GLU A 399 32.08 -2.46 -6.50
N LEU A 400 32.54 -3.08 -7.60
CA LEU A 400 33.25 -2.37 -8.68
C LEU A 400 32.42 -1.22 -9.27
N VAL A 401 31.12 -1.45 -9.51
CA VAL A 401 30.24 -0.42 -10.08
C VAL A 401 29.88 0.65 -9.07
N LEU A 402 29.37 0.26 -7.89
CA LEU A 402 28.77 1.21 -6.94
C LEU A 402 29.78 1.98 -6.11
N ASP A 403 30.87 1.33 -5.72
CA ASP A 403 31.85 1.87 -4.78
C ASP A 403 33.03 2.55 -5.50
N ARG A 404 33.30 2.19 -6.76
CA ARG A 404 34.42 2.75 -7.53
C ARG A 404 34.01 3.52 -8.78
N ALA A 405 33.29 2.89 -9.71
CA ALA A 405 32.90 3.58 -10.95
C ALA A 405 31.90 4.72 -10.71
N LEU A 406 30.93 4.53 -9.80
CA LEU A 406 29.86 5.47 -9.47
C LEU A 406 30.06 6.19 -8.12
N GLU A 407 31.30 6.29 -7.64
CA GLU A 407 31.64 6.95 -6.37
C GLU A 407 31.27 8.44 -6.40
N ASN A 408 31.69 9.15 -7.45
CA ASN A 408 31.51 10.60 -7.63
C ASN A 408 30.21 10.96 -8.36
N TYR A 409 29.36 9.99 -8.69
CA TYR A 409 28.17 10.22 -9.50
C TYR A 409 27.01 10.72 -8.66
N LYS A 410 26.39 11.85 -9.05
CA LYS A 410 25.43 12.60 -8.21
C LYS A 410 24.16 11.81 -7.89
N TYR A 411 23.55 11.18 -8.89
CA TYR A 411 22.28 10.48 -8.75
C TYR A 411 22.41 9.02 -9.20
N LYS A 412 22.16 8.09 -8.28
CA LYS A 412 22.20 6.64 -8.55
C LYS A 412 20.98 5.92 -8.00
N VAL A 413 20.44 5.00 -8.79
CA VAL A 413 19.32 4.12 -8.40
C VAL A 413 19.78 2.68 -8.55
N VAL A 414 19.62 1.89 -7.50
CA VAL A 414 20.00 0.47 -7.50
C VAL A 414 18.75 -0.38 -7.32
N ILE A 415 18.49 -1.27 -8.26
CA ILE A 415 17.35 -2.19 -8.25
C ILE A 415 17.89 -3.60 -8.15
N ASP A 416 17.66 -4.26 -7.02
CA ASP A 416 18.05 -5.67 -6.82
C ASP A 416 16.93 -6.62 -7.30
N CYS A 417 17.11 -7.21 -8.48
CA CYS A 417 16.15 -8.13 -9.08
C CYS A 417 15.96 -9.41 -8.26
N LYS A 418 16.98 -9.87 -7.52
CA LYS A 418 16.89 -11.07 -6.71
C LYS A 418 15.78 -10.96 -5.67
N GLN A 419 15.69 -9.82 -4.99
CA GLN A 419 14.67 -9.58 -3.96
C GLN A 419 13.25 -9.52 -4.52
N ILE A 420 13.10 -9.13 -5.79
CA ILE A 420 11.81 -9.08 -6.48
C ILE A 420 11.42 -10.48 -6.94
N GLN A 421 12.34 -11.24 -7.52
CA GLN A 421 12.06 -12.57 -8.07
C GLN A 421 11.82 -13.62 -6.97
N ASP A 422 12.59 -13.59 -5.87
CA ASP A 422 12.47 -14.54 -4.75
C ASP A 422 11.20 -14.30 -3.90
N ALA A 423 10.50 -13.18 -4.11
CA ALA A 423 9.29 -12.87 -3.36
C ALA A 423 8.12 -13.77 -3.79
N LYS A 424 7.56 -14.50 -2.81
CA LYS A 424 6.41 -15.39 -3.03
C LYS A 424 5.12 -14.59 -3.15
N GLY A 425 4.50 -14.64 -4.34
CA GLY A 425 3.20 -14.04 -4.64
C GLY A 425 3.27 -12.61 -5.18
N ASP A 426 2.29 -12.23 -5.99
CA ASP A 426 2.31 -11.00 -6.79
C ASP A 426 2.34 -9.73 -5.94
N THR A 427 1.61 -9.71 -4.82
CA THR A 427 1.60 -8.58 -3.90
C THR A 427 2.97 -8.38 -3.24
N ALA A 428 3.68 -9.46 -2.94
CA ALA A 428 5.03 -9.38 -2.39
C ALA A 428 6.03 -8.88 -3.44
N LYS A 429 5.92 -9.36 -4.69
CA LYS A 429 6.75 -8.86 -5.82
C LYS A 429 6.55 -7.36 -6.05
N ILE A 430 5.31 -6.89 -6.08
CA ILE A 430 4.97 -5.46 -6.22
C ILE A 430 5.53 -4.65 -5.05
N ALA A 431 5.33 -5.11 -3.82
CA ALA A 431 5.84 -4.40 -2.63
C ALA A 431 7.38 -4.33 -2.62
N ARG A 432 8.07 -5.40 -3.04
CA ARG A 432 9.53 -5.41 -3.18
C ARG A 432 9.99 -4.47 -4.29
N ALA A 433 9.38 -4.51 -5.48
CA ALA A 433 9.69 -3.57 -6.57
C ALA A 433 9.49 -2.11 -6.13
N ALA A 434 8.35 -1.79 -5.51
CA ALA A 434 8.06 -0.47 -4.97
C ALA A 434 9.10 -0.02 -3.92
N SER A 435 9.54 -0.92 -3.04
CA SER A 435 10.55 -0.61 -2.03
C SER A 435 11.94 -0.31 -2.63
N GLN A 436 12.31 -0.97 -3.75
CA GLN A 436 13.58 -0.74 -4.44
C GLN A 436 13.66 0.68 -5.02
N VAL A 437 12.56 1.22 -5.56
CA VAL A 437 12.54 2.58 -6.12
C VAL A 437 12.06 3.66 -5.15
N GLY A 438 11.46 3.28 -4.01
CA GLY A 438 10.90 4.24 -3.05
C GLY A 438 9.46 4.68 -3.37
N TYR A 439 8.74 3.89 -4.15
CA TYR A 439 7.34 4.16 -4.48
C TYR A 439 6.47 4.01 -3.23
N ARG A 440 5.95 5.13 -2.70
CA ARG A 440 5.06 5.18 -1.54
C ARG A 440 3.98 6.25 -1.75
N PRO A 441 2.73 6.04 -1.29
CA PRO A 441 2.21 4.87 -0.60
C PRO A 441 1.87 3.69 -1.55
N VAL A 442 2.09 2.46 -1.07
CA VAL A 442 1.62 1.21 -1.69
C VAL A 442 0.40 0.74 -0.91
N PHE A 443 -0.76 0.66 -1.56
CA PHE A 443 -2.00 0.24 -0.94
C PHE A 443 -2.28 -1.23 -1.26
N SER A 444 -2.04 -2.13 -0.30
CA SER A 444 -2.32 -3.57 -0.46
C SER A 444 -3.81 -3.87 -0.69
N TRP A 445 -4.71 -3.00 -0.20
CA TRP A 445 -6.15 -3.16 -0.37
C TRP A 445 -6.61 -2.98 -1.82
N MET A 446 -5.84 -2.28 -2.66
CA MET A 446 -6.20 -2.03 -4.06
C MET A 446 -6.17 -3.35 -4.85
N ASN A 447 -5.21 -4.23 -4.55
CA ASN A 447 -5.14 -5.58 -5.12
C ASN A 447 -6.33 -6.47 -4.68
N SER A 448 -6.75 -6.38 -3.40
CA SER A 448 -7.88 -7.17 -2.90
C SER A 448 -9.23 -6.62 -3.36
N MET A 449 -9.44 -5.30 -3.34
CA MET A 449 -10.71 -4.67 -3.68
C MET A 449 -11.06 -4.86 -5.15
N SER A 450 -10.07 -4.76 -6.05
CA SER A 450 -10.29 -5.06 -7.46
C SER A 450 -10.74 -6.50 -7.71
N SER A 451 -10.20 -7.47 -6.96
CA SER A 451 -10.65 -8.87 -7.07
C SER A 451 -12.08 -9.09 -6.54
N PHE A 452 -12.49 -8.35 -5.51
CA PHE A 452 -13.87 -8.38 -5.01
C PHE A 452 -14.84 -7.69 -5.96
N ILE A 453 -14.42 -6.63 -6.64
CA ILE A 453 -15.23 -5.96 -7.68
C ILE A 453 -15.40 -6.88 -8.88
N ASP A 454 -14.34 -7.59 -9.28
CA ASP A 454 -14.43 -8.61 -10.33
C ASP A 454 -15.30 -9.79 -9.93
N LEU A 455 -15.25 -10.22 -8.66
CA LEU A 455 -16.11 -11.28 -8.13
C LEU A 455 -17.57 -10.82 -8.04
N ALA A 456 -17.82 -9.58 -7.63
CA ALA A 456 -19.15 -8.98 -7.60
C ALA A 456 -19.71 -8.80 -9.03
N ALA A 457 -18.88 -8.35 -9.97
CA ALA A 457 -19.25 -8.26 -11.38
C ALA A 457 -19.51 -9.65 -11.98
N GLN A 458 -18.67 -10.65 -11.69
CA GLN A 458 -18.87 -12.03 -12.13
C GLN A 458 -20.13 -12.63 -11.52
N GLY A 459 -20.44 -12.34 -10.24
CA GLY A 459 -21.66 -12.78 -9.56
C GLY A 459 -22.94 -12.06 -10.02
N MET A 460 -22.84 -10.83 -10.55
CA MET A 460 -23.99 -10.03 -10.98
C MET A 460 -24.24 -10.03 -12.50
N ILE A 461 -23.20 -10.20 -13.31
CA ILE A 461 -23.21 -10.04 -14.78
C ILE A 461 -22.81 -11.35 -15.47
N GLY A 462 -22.18 -12.30 -14.76
CA GLY A 462 -21.69 -13.55 -15.32
C GLY A 462 -20.34 -13.42 -16.05
N THR A 463 -19.79 -12.20 -16.14
CA THR A 463 -18.48 -11.92 -16.74
C THR A 463 -17.58 -11.17 -15.76
N LYS A 464 -16.29 -11.52 -15.75
CA LYS A 464 -15.28 -10.74 -15.03
C LYS A 464 -15.16 -9.36 -15.68
N ALA A 465 -15.21 -8.32 -14.88
CA ALA A 465 -15.14 -6.95 -15.38
C ALA A 465 -13.71 -6.44 -15.64
N GLY A 466 -12.68 -7.24 -15.29
CA GLY A 466 -11.28 -6.95 -15.61
C GLY A 466 -10.67 -5.83 -14.76
N PHE A 467 -11.23 -5.56 -13.59
CA PHE A 467 -10.76 -4.52 -12.66
C PHE A 467 -9.58 -4.96 -11.80
N SER A 468 -9.29 -6.27 -11.68
CA SER A 468 -8.05 -6.79 -11.12
C SER A 468 -6.88 -6.33 -11.97
N GLU A 469 -6.19 -5.27 -11.52
CA GLU A 469 -4.92 -4.89 -12.11
C GLU A 469 -3.96 -6.07 -12.00
N THR A 470 -3.46 -6.52 -13.15
CA THR A 470 -2.46 -7.58 -13.23
C THR A 470 -1.15 -7.11 -12.61
N LEU A 471 -0.31 -8.05 -12.18
CA LEU A 471 1.05 -7.75 -11.71
C LEU A 471 1.82 -6.89 -12.73
N ASP A 472 1.61 -7.16 -14.02
CA ASP A 472 2.16 -6.38 -15.13
C ASP A 472 1.76 -4.89 -15.06
N ALA A 473 0.47 -4.59 -14.98
CA ALA A 473 -0.02 -3.21 -14.96
C ALA A 473 0.50 -2.42 -13.74
N GLN A 474 0.56 -3.06 -12.56
CA GLN A 474 1.10 -2.42 -11.35
C GLN A 474 2.60 -2.16 -11.45
N LEU A 475 3.38 -3.13 -11.94
CA LEU A 475 4.81 -2.95 -12.15
C LEU A 475 5.06 -1.84 -13.18
N SER A 476 4.33 -1.84 -14.30
CA SER A 476 4.40 -0.79 -15.32
C SER A 476 4.17 0.61 -14.73
N LYS A 477 3.17 0.79 -13.86
CA LYS A 477 2.92 2.07 -13.17
C LYS A 477 4.07 2.48 -12.24
N ILE A 478 4.63 1.54 -11.48
CA ILE A 478 5.78 1.80 -10.60
C ILE A 478 6.97 2.28 -11.44
N TRP A 479 7.27 1.58 -12.53
CA TRP A 479 8.37 1.89 -13.43
C TRP A 479 8.16 3.22 -14.17
N GLN A 480 6.97 3.49 -14.68
CA GLN A 480 6.62 4.77 -15.33
C GLN A 480 6.75 5.95 -14.38
N ASN A 481 6.21 5.85 -13.14
CA ASN A 481 6.40 6.91 -12.14
C ASN A 481 7.89 7.10 -11.79
N THR A 482 8.67 6.01 -11.78
CA THR A 482 10.12 6.08 -11.57
C THR A 482 10.82 6.78 -12.73
N ALA A 483 10.44 6.52 -13.99
CA ALA A 483 10.95 7.22 -15.16
C ALA A 483 10.65 8.72 -15.12
N THR A 484 9.42 9.10 -14.75
CA THR A 484 9.06 10.52 -14.58
C THR A 484 9.87 11.18 -13.47
N ALA A 485 10.09 10.50 -12.35
CA ALA A 485 10.92 11.01 -11.26
C ALA A 485 12.39 11.16 -11.70
N LEU A 486 12.95 10.17 -12.41
CA LEU A 486 14.30 10.24 -12.97
C LEU A 486 14.46 11.40 -13.96
N LYS A 487 13.49 11.63 -14.84
CA LYS A 487 13.47 12.78 -15.76
C LYS A 487 13.50 14.10 -15.00
N ARG A 488 12.68 14.25 -13.95
CA ARG A 488 12.70 15.45 -13.09
C ARG A 488 14.02 15.65 -12.36
N VAL A 489 14.64 14.57 -11.90
CA VAL A 489 15.96 14.63 -11.23
C VAL A 489 17.05 15.03 -12.23
N ALA A 490 17.05 14.47 -13.44
CA ALA A 490 17.99 14.85 -14.50
C ALA A 490 17.87 16.33 -14.87
N LEU A 491 16.63 16.84 -14.96
CA LEU A 491 16.34 18.25 -15.24
C LEU A 491 16.53 19.19 -14.03
N SER A 492 16.73 18.68 -12.82
CA SER A 492 16.79 19.51 -11.61
C SER A 492 17.98 20.47 -11.55
N ASN A 493 19.03 20.21 -12.35
CA ASN A 493 20.18 21.10 -12.48
C ASN A 493 19.97 22.23 -13.51
N ARG A 494 18.90 22.17 -14.31
CA ARG A 494 18.55 23.21 -15.28
C ARG A 494 18.13 24.47 -14.54
N LYS A 495 18.96 25.52 -14.56
CA LYS A 495 18.58 26.84 -14.03
C LYS A 495 17.81 27.60 -15.11
N ASN A 496 16.75 28.30 -14.70
CA ASN A 496 15.90 29.08 -15.62
C ASN A 496 16.60 30.30 -16.26
N ASP A 497 17.86 30.58 -15.90
CA ASP A 497 18.60 31.80 -16.29
C ASP A 497 19.73 31.51 -17.32
N ASP A 498 19.89 30.25 -17.74
CA ASP A 498 20.94 29.84 -18.68
C ASP A 498 20.51 30.00 -20.15
N LYS A 499 21.47 30.25 -21.05
CA LYS A 499 21.28 30.39 -22.52
C LYS A 499 20.63 29.18 -23.20
N GLU A 500 20.51 28.07 -22.47
CA GLU A 500 19.96 26.78 -22.87
C GLU A 500 18.50 26.58 -22.44
N ALA A 501 17.86 27.61 -21.87
CA ALA A 501 16.44 27.59 -21.52
C ALA A 501 15.50 27.41 -22.73
N HIS A 502 15.98 27.62 -23.96
CA HIS A 502 15.22 27.42 -25.20
C HIS A 502 15.23 25.98 -25.73
N LEU A 503 16.12 25.11 -25.25
CA LEU A 503 16.18 23.71 -25.67
C LEU A 503 14.97 22.93 -25.11
N SER A 504 14.48 21.97 -25.87
CA SER A 504 13.50 21.00 -25.34
C SER A 504 14.12 20.16 -24.22
N ASP A 505 13.28 19.56 -23.36
CA ASP A 505 13.77 18.71 -22.27
C ASP A 505 14.61 17.54 -22.81
N GLU A 506 14.23 17.00 -23.96
CA GLU A 506 14.93 15.91 -24.65
C GLU A 506 16.29 16.36 -25.21
N GLU A 507 16.36 17.50 -25.91
CA GLU A 507 17.62 18.04 -26.45
C GLU A 507 18.61 18.43 -25.34
N TYR A 508 18.11 18.94 -24.21
CA TYR A 508 18.96 19.23 -23.05
C TYR A 508 19.56 17.95 -22.45
N LEU A 509 18.75 16.89 -22.32
CA LEU A 509 19.22 15.60 -21.83
C LEU A 509 20.23 14.97 -22.81
N GLU A 510 20.03 15.16 -24.11
CA GLU A 510 21.00 14.81 -25.15
C GLU A 510 22.32 15.57 -25.01
N ALA A 511 22.29 16.88 -24.78
CA ALA A 511 23.50 17.68 -24.64
C ALA A 511 24.32 17.39 -23.37
N HIS A 512 23.68 16.89 -22.30
CA HIS A 512 24.30 16.71 -20.97
C HIS A 512 24.29 15.25 -20.47
N PRO A 513 25.05 14.32 -21.08
CA PRO A 513 25.18 12.94 -20.59
C PRO A 513 25.66 12.85 -19.14
N GLU A 514 26.50 13.78 -18.69
CA GLU A 514 27.10 13.82 -17.35
C GLU A 514 26.10 14.11 -16.23
N GLN A 515 24.95 14.70 -16.57
CA GLN A 515 23.90 15.04 -15.60
C GLN A 515 22.85 13.93 -15.44
N ARG A 516 22.83 12.96 -16.36
CA ARG A 516 21.85 11.87 -16.38
C ARG A 516 22.08 10.93 -15.20
N PRO A 517 21.05 10.59 -14.39
CA PRO A 517 21.19 9.60 -13.33
C PRO A 517 21.61 8.23 -13.88
N VAL A 518 22.32 7.44 -13.06
CA VAL A 518 22.66 6.05 -13.40
C VAL A 518 21.71 5.08 -12.69
N VAL A 519 21.09 4.20 -13.46
CA VAL A 519 20.26 3.10 -12.98
C VAL A 519 21.05 1.80 -13.08
N VAL A 520 21.32 1.19 -11.92
CA VAL A 520 22.01 -0.10 -11.82
C VAL A 520 20.98 -1.19 -11.52
N ILE A 521 20.80 -2.12 -12.45
CA ILE A 521 19.93 -3.28 -12.32
C ILE A 521 20.81 -4.46 -11.89
N ASP A 522 20.73 -4.82 -10.61
CA ASP A 522 21.55 -5.85 -9.99
C ASP A 522 20.87 -7.22 -10.00
N ASN A 523 21.67 -8.29 -10.09
CA ASN A 523 21.23 -9.68 -10.17
C ASN A 523 20.19 -9.94 -11.28
N PHE A 524 20.40 -9.35 -12.46
CA PHE A 524 19.52 -9.59 -13.61
C PHE A 524 19.54 -11.08 -14.00
N LEU A 525 18.37 -11.62 -14.36
CA LEU A 525 18.13 -13.04 -14.66
C LEU A 525 18.44 -14.03 -13.53
N HIS A 526 18.44 -13.59 -12.27
CA HIS A 526 18.54 -14.52 -11.14
C HIS A 526 17.37 -15.51 -11.14
N ASN A 527 17.67 -16.82 -11.19
CA ASN A 527 16.68 -17.91 -11.20
C ASN A 527 15.53 -17.66 -12.20
N ALA A 528 15.86 -17.13 -13.37
CA ALA A 528 14.86 -16.83 -14.39
C ALA A 528 14.36 -18.13 -15.03
N THR A 529 13.11 -18.50 -14.75
CA THR A 529 12.32 -19.33 -15.66
C THR A 529 12.10 -18.57 -16.97
N GLU A 530 11.97 -19.29 -18.09
CA GLU A 530 11.99 -18.76 -19.47
C GLU A 530 11.00 -17.60 -19.79
N SER A 531 10.07 -17.26 -18.88
CA SER A 531 9.12 -16.14 -19.04
C SER A 531 8.75 -15.43 -17.72
N SER A 532 9.69 -14.70 -17.11
CA SER A 532 9.35 -13.81 -15.99
C SER A 532 8.85 -12.45 -16.49
N VAL A 533 7.56 -12.19 -16.33
CA VAL A 533 6.91 -10.87 -16.57
C VAL A 533 7.69 -9.71 -15.91
N VAL A 534 8.33 -9.96 -14.77
CA VAL A 534 9.14 -8.97 -14.06
C VAL A 534 10.32 -8.50 -14.90
N TYR A 535 11.07 -9.43 -15.51
CA TYR A 535 12.25 -9.10 -16.31
C TYR A 535 11.85 -8.38 -17.59
N ASP A 536 10.83 -8.87 -18.29
CA ASP A 536 10.31 -8.22 -19.50
C ASP A 536 9.95 -6.75 -19.24
N LYS A 537 9.27 -6.47 -18.12
CA LYS A 537 8.87 -5.11 -17.76
C LYS A 537 10.03 -4.21 -17.33
N ILE A 538 11.01 -4.76 -16.62
CA ILE A 538 12.23 -4.02 -16.28
C ILE A 538 13.02 -3.69 -17.55
N THR A 539 13.13 -4.64 -18.50
CA THR A 539 13.85 -4.40 -19.77
C THR A 539 13.12 -3.42 -20.68
N GLU A 540 11.80 -3.49 -20.77
CA GLU A 540 10.97 -2.53 -21.53
C GLU A 540 11.10 -1.12 -20.96
N TRP A 541 11.05 -0.99 -19.63
CA TRP A 541 11.26 0.28 -18.95
C TRP A 541 12.67 0.82 -19.12
N ALA A 542 13.68 -0.03 -18.98
CA ALA A 542 15.08 0.33 -19.18
C ALA A 542 15.34 0.85 -20.60
N ALA A 543 14.75 0.19 -21.61
CA ALA A 543 14.83 0.63 -23.01
C ALA A 543 14.22 2.04 -23.18
N GLY A 544 13.06 2.29 -22.56
CA GLY A 544 12.44 3.62 -22.57
C GLY A 544 13.31 4.71 -21.91
N LEU A 545 14.10 4.37 -20.88
CA LEU A 545 15.03 5.31 -20.25
C LEU A 545 16.22 5.65 -21.15
N THR A 546 16.81 4.66 -21.82
CA THR A 546 17.96 4.86 -22.70
C THR A 546 17.59 5.56 -23.99
N THR A 547 16.47 5.17 -24.63
CA THR A 547 15.97 5.82 -25.86
C THR A 547 15.48 7.25 -25.60
N GLY A 548 14.94 7.52 -24.39
CA GLY A 548 14.56 8.86 -24.00
C GLY A 548 15.72 9.73 -23.48
N ASN A 549 16.96 9.22 -23.51
CA ASN A 549 18.15 9.90 -22.97
C ASN A 549 18.00 10.35 -21.49
N ILE A 550 17.13 9.70 -20.72
CA ILE A 550 16.80 10.08 -19.34
C ILE A 550 17.87 9.64 -18.36
N ALA A 551 18.41 8.43 -18.54
CA ALA A 551 19.31 7.78 -17.59
C ALA A 551 20.25 6.79 -18.28
N HIS A 552 21.45 6.62 -17.72
CA HIS A 552 22.35 5.53 -18.10
C HIS A 552 21.92 4.25 -17.40
N VAL A 553 21.79 3.15 -18.14
CA VAL A 553 21.35 1.87 -17.57
C VAL A 553 22.49 0.84 -17.60
N VAL A 554 22.85 0.36 -16.40
CA VAL A 554 23.89 -0.66 -16.19
C VAL A 554 23.25 -1.94 -15.67
N PHE A 555 23.32 -3.02 -16.43
CA PHE A 555 22.88 -4.35 -16.01
C PHE A 555 24.02 -5.16 -15.41
N LEU A 556 23.84 -5.69 -14.20
CA LEU A 556 24.73 -6.67 -13.60
C LEU A 556 24.08 -8.05 -13.69
N THR A 557 24.64 -8.94 -14.50
CA THR A 557 24.10 -10.30 -14.72
C THR A 557 25.15 -11.36 -14.45
N THR A 558 24.71 -12.53 -13.98
CA THR A 558 25.57 -13.73 -13.88
C THR A 558 25.35 -14.66 -15.06
N ASP A 559 24.17 -14.61 -15.66
CA ASP A 559 23.80 -15.44 -16.80
C ASP A 559 24.30 -14.79 -18.09
N VAL A 560 24.88 -15.59 -18.98
CA VAL A 560 25.37 -15.21 -20.32
C VAL A 560 24.20 -15.08 -21.32
N SER A 561 23.04 -15.64 -21.00
CA SER A 561 21.81 -15.60 -21.82
C SER A 561 21.09 -14.25 -21.81
N PHE A 562 21.71 -13.21 -21.25
CA PHE A 562 21.12 -11.87 -21.13
C PHE A 562 20.83 -11.19 -22.48
N SER A 563 21.51 -11.60 -23.54
CA SER A 563 21.35 -10.99 -24.86
C SER A 563 19.91 -11.11 -25.38
N LYS A 564 19.25 -12.26 -25.19
CA LYS A 564 17.88 -12.52 -25.66
C LYS A 564 16.82 -11.55 -25.11
N PRO A 565 16.66 -11.38 -23.77
CA PRO A 565 15.67 -10.45 -23.23
C PRO A 565 16.04 -8.99 -23.50
N LEU A 566 17.33 -8.63 -23.50
CA LEU A 566 17.74 -7.26 -23.81
C LEU A 566 17.52 -6.91 -25.29
N SER A 567 17.81 -7.83 -26.22
CA SER A 567 17.57 -7.64 -27.65
C SER A 567 16.08 -7.60 -28.00
N LYS A 568 15.23 -8.24 -27.19
CA LYS A 568 13.77 -8.12 -27.33
C LYS A 568 13.30 -6.69 -27.06
N ALA A 569 13.91 -6.00 -26.10
CA ALA A 569 13.58 -4.62 -25.75
C ALA A 569 14.29 -3.59 -26.67
N LEU A 570 15.54 -3.84 -27.05
CA LEU A 570 16.31 -3.03 -28.00
C LEU A 570 16.93 -3.91 -29.11
N PRO A 571 16.18 -4.21 -30.20
CA PRO A 571 16.63 -5.15 -31.24
C PRO A 571 17.75 -4.63 -32.13
N ASN A 572 17.87 -3.31 -32.30
CA ASN A 572 18.80 -2.69 -33.25
C ASN A 572 20.08 -2.13 -32.60
N SER A 573 20.28 -2.34 -31.30
CA SER A 573 21.43 -1.79 -30.57
C SER A 573 22.45 -2.85 -30.21
N VAL A 574 23.74 -2.56 -30.42
CA VAL A 574 24.84 -3.36 -29.86
C VAL A 574 25.09 -2.94 -28.43
N PHE A 575 25.00 -3.90 -27.49
CA PHE A 575 25.23 -3.65 -26.07
C PHE A 575 26.72 -3.51 -25.76
N ARG A 576 27.06 -2.54 -24.93
CA ARG A 576 28.43 -2.39 -24.40
C ARG A 576 28.62 -3.41 -23.29
N THR A 577 29.57 -4.32 -23.42
CA THR A 577 29.75 -5.43 -22.47
C THR A 577 31.12 -5.37 -21.79
N ILE A 578 31.15 -5.60 -20.48
CA ILE A 578 32.37 -5.85 -19.69
C ILE A 578 32.22 -7.24 -19.08
N SER A 579 33.19 -8.10 -19.38
CA SER A 579 33.27 -9.45 -18.81
C SER A 579 34.18 -9.43 -17.60
N LEU A 580 33.63 -9.67 -16.41
CA LEU A 580 34.39 -9.77 -15.17
C LEU A 580 34.70 -11.24 -14.87
N GLY A 581 35.97 -11.60 -15.00
CA GLY A 581 36.51 -12.92 -14.67
C GLY A 581 36.98 -13.06 -13.22
N ASP A 582 37.61 -14.20 -12.95
CA ASP A 582 38.37 -14.43 -11.72
C ASP A 582 39.67 -13.60 -11.75
N CYS A 583 40.18 -13.21 -10.57
CA CYS A 583 41.43 -12.47 -10.47
C CYS A 583 42.63 -13.37 -10.82
N SER A 584 43.73 -12.76 -11.26
CA SER A 584 45.00 -13.50 -11.37
C SER A 584 45.50 -13.92 -9.98
N LEU A 585 46.34 -14.96 -9.94
CA LEU A 585 46.89 -15.48 -8.68
C LEU A 585 47.70 -14.40 -7.94
N ASP A 586 48.44 -13.57 -8.68
CA ASP A 586 49.23 -12.47 -8.12
C ASP A 586 48.36 -11.38 -7.46
N VAL A 587 47.23 -11.03 -8.10
CA VAL A 587 46.27 -10.07 -7.55
C VAL A 587 45.54 -10.67 -6.35
N GLY A 588 45.19 -11.95 -6.41
CA GLY A 588 44.61 -12.69 -5.29
C GLY A 588 45.54 -12.69 -4.07
N ARG A 589 46.85 -12.92 -4.29
CA ARG A 589 47.87 -12.84 -3.24
C ARG A 589 47.94 -11.45 -2.62
N LYS A 590 48.06 -10.40 -3.45
CA LYS A 590 48.09 -9.01 -2.98
C LYS A 590 46.83 -8.66 -2.18
N PHE A 591 45.67 -9.14 -2.63
CA PHE A 591 44.39 -8.92 -1.96
C PHE A 591 44.34 -9.58 -0.58
N VAL A 592 44.78 -10.83 -0.45
CA VAL A 592 44.81 -11.50 0.86
C VAL A 592 45.80 -10.82 1.79
N LEU A 593 47.00 -10.47 1.31
CA LEU A 593 48.00 -9.77 2.10
C LEU A 593 47.50 -8.40 2.58
N SER A 594 46.89 -7.61 1.71
CA SER A 594 46.33 -6.31 2.08
C SER A 594 45.14 -6.43 3.04
N HIS A 595 44.39 -7.53 2.98
CA HIS A 595 43.34 -7.83 3.95
C HIS A 595 43.93 -8.06 5.34
N LEU A 596 44.97 -8.90 5.43
CA LEU A 596 45.64 -9.26 6.68
C LEU A 596 46.37 -8.08 7.32
N GLU A 597 47.03 -7.24 6.53
CA GLU A 597 47.73 -6.04 7.03
C GLU A 597 46.75 -5.04 7.67
N ASN A 598 45.59 -4.81 7.04
CA ASN A 598 44.59 -3.86 7.55
C ASN A 598 43.87 -4.36 8.82
N GLY A 599 43.70 -5.67 8.99
CA GLY A 599 43.07 -6.27 10.18
C GLY A 599 43.84 -6.08 11.49
N THR A 600 45.14 -5.79 11.43
CA THR A 600 46.00 -5.60 12.62
C THR A 600 45.85 -4.23 13.30
N THR A 601 45.14 -3.27 12.68
CA THR A 601 45.05 -1.89 13.18
C THR A 601 43.92 -1.63 14.18
N ASP A 602 42.91 -2.50 14.28
CA ASP A 602 41.79 -2.36 15.22
C ASP A 602 41.97 -3.26 16.46
N GLY A 603 42.71 -2.75 17.46
CA GLY A 603 42.31 -2.93 18.87
C GLY A 603 42.57 -4.26 19.57
N ALA A 604 43.56 -5.06 19.19
CA ALA A 604 44.15 -6.07 20.09
C ALA A 604 45.60 -6.34 19.71
N LYS A 605 46.51 -6.29 20.69
CA LYS A 605 47.89 -6.75 20.54
C LYS A 605 47.91 -8.27 20.31
N SER A 606 47.72 -8.72 19.09
CA SER A 606 48.33 -9.95 18.59
C SER A 606 49.46 -9.54 17.68
N GLY A 607 50.63 -9.31 18.28
CA GLY A 607 51.88 -9.17 17.53
C GLY A 607 52.27 -10.51 16.92
N GLN A 608 51.55 -10.96 15.90
CA GLN A 608 52.05 -11.97 14.98
C GLN A 608 52.72 -11.21 13.86
N THR A 609 54.03 -11.08 13.98
CA THR A 609 54.92 -10.60 12.92
C THR A 609 54.63 -11.37 11.64
N MET A 610 54.75 -10.73 10.48
CA MET A 610 54.67 -11.34 9.14
C MET A 610 55.50 -12.64 8.99
N GLU A 611 56.45 -12.87 9.90
CA GLU A 611 57.32 -14.04 10.05
C GLU A 611 56.64 -15.29 10.68
N GLU A 612 55.56 -15.14 11.46
CA GLU A 612 54.76 -16.29 11.99
C GLU A 612 53.72 -16.80 10.99
N ILE A 613 53.37 -16.01 9.97
CA ILE A 613 52.73 -16.51 8.73
C ILE A 613 53.84 -17.18 7.89
N GLY A 614 54.53 -18.14 8.49
CA GLY A 614 55.83 -18.66 8.10
C GLY A 614 55.86 -19.51 6.84
N ASP A 615 54.96 -19.31 5.89
CA ASP A 615 55.05 -19.99 4.61
C ASP A 615 54.24 -19.24 3.53
N LEU A 616 54.83 -18.16 2.98
CA LEU A 616 54.32 -17.51 1.76
C LEU A 616 54.10 -18.54 0.63
N GLY A 617 54.91 -19.61 0.59
CA GLY A 617 54.73 -20.73 -0.32
C GLY A 617 53.46 -21.55 -0.01
N THR A 618 53.11 -21.77 1.26
CA THR A 618 51.79 -22.34 1.59
C THR A 618 50.65 -21.45 1.12
N LEU A 619 50.77 -20.14 1.29
CA LEU A 619 49.70 -19.22 0.89
C LEU A 619 49.51 -19.25 -0.63
N ASP A 620 50.59 -19.22 -1.39
CA ASP A 620 50.57 -19.32 -2.85
C ASP A 620 49.91 -20.64 -3.30
N SER A 621 50.32 -21.78 -2.72
CA SER A 621 49.70 -23.09 -3.02
C SER A 621 48.20 -23.15 -2.62
N CYS A 622 47.81 -22.45 -1.56
CA CYS A 622 46.41 -22.36 -1.12
C CYS A 622 45.58 -21.50 -2.09
N ILE A 623 46.15 -20.41 -2.60
CA ILE A 623 45.51 -19.54 -3.60
C ILE A 623 45.40 -20.26 -4.94
N GLU A 624 46.37 -21.09 -5.33
CA GLU A 624 46.26 -21.94 -6.53
C GLU A 624 45.08 -22.92 -6.45
N VAL A 625 44.82 -23.48 -5.26
CA VAL A 625 43.70 -24.40 -5.03
C VAL A 625 42.35 -23.67 -4.99
N LEU A 626 42.28 -22.49 -4.37
CA LEU A 626 41.06 -21.71 -4.30
C LEU A 626 40.73 -20.98 -5.61
N GLY A 627 41.75 -20.54 -6.34
CA GLY A 627 41.68 -19.65 -7.48
C GLY A 627 41.40 -18.19 -7.12
N GLY A 628 41.10 -17.39 -8.14
CA GLY A 628 40.98 -15.93 -8.06
C GLY A 628 39.60 -15.38 -7.69
N ARG A 629 38.68 -16.20 -7.17
CA ARG A 629 37.32 -15.75 -6.85
C ARG A 629 37.34 -14.88 -5.60
N VAL A 630 36.92 -13.62 -5.73
CA VAL A 630 37.02 -12.60 -4.65
C VAL A 630 36.32 -13.05 -3.37
N THR A 631 35.12 -13.63 -3.46
CA THR A 631 34.41 -14.12 -2.27
C THR A 631 35.13 -15.23 -1.53
N ASP A 632 35.78 -16.13 -2.27
CA ASP A 632 36.46 -17.28 -1.68
C ASP A 632 37.80 -16.84 -1.05
N LEU A 633 38.50 -15.90 -1.71
CA LEU A 633 39.70 -15.24 -1.17
C LEU A 633 39.39 -14.43 0.09
N GLU A 634 38.28 -13.67 0.08
CA GLU A 634 37.86 -12.90 1.25
C GLU A 634 37.49 -13.83 2.42
N PHE A 635 36.78 -14.92 2.14
CA PHE A 635 36.44 -15.90 3.16
C PHE A 635 37.68 -16.61 3.72
N MET A 636 38.69 -16.89 2.90
CA MET A 636 40.00 -17.36 3.38
C MET A 636 40.67 -16.32 4.27
N ALA A 637 40.78 -15.07 3.82
CA ALA A 637 41.44 -14.00 4.57
C ALA A 637 40.82 -13.80 5.95
N ARG A 638 39.48 -13.74 6.05
CA ARG A 638 38.78 -13.62 7.34
C ARG A 638 39.04 -14.79 8.29
N ARG A 639 39.27 -16.00 7.77
CA ARG A 639 39.55 -17.18 8.61
C ARG A 639 40.98 -17.22 9.09
N ILE A 640 41.90 -16.70 8.28
CA ILE A 640 43.29 -16.45 8.70
C ILE A 640 43.31 -15.35 9.77
N GLU A 641 42.56 -14.26 9.61
CA GLU A 641 42.38 -13.22 10.65
C GLU A 641 41.84 -13.80 11.96
N ALA A 642 40.96 -14.81 11.89
CA ALA A 642 40.44 -15.52 13.06
C ALA A 642 41.44 -16.48 13.73
N GLY A 643 42.68 -16.57 13.23
CA GLY A 643 43.77 -17.38 13.79
C GLY A 643 43.92 -18.78 13.19
N GLU A 644 43.26 -19.10 12.07
CA GLU A 644 43.45 -20.36 11.38
C GLU A 644 44.66 -20.34 10.42
N THR A 645 45.30 -21.49 10.20
CA THR A 645 46.35 -21.62 9.18
C THR A 645 45.76 -21.57 7.76
N PRO A 646 46.48 -21.06 6.74
CA PRO A 646 45.99 -21.00 5.36
C PRO A 646 45.49 -22.35 4.83
N ARG A 647 46.22 -23.45 5.10
CA ARG A 647 45.81 -24.80 4.69
C ARG A 647 44.52 -25.27 5.37
N ALA A 648 44.37 -25.01 6.67
CA ALA A 648 43.14 -25.34 7.40
C ALA A 648 41.97 -24.49 6.89
N ALA A 649 42.24 -23.23 6.54
CA ALA A 649 41.26 -22.33 5.95
C ALA A 649 40.73 -22.91 4.64
N VAL A 650 41.60 -23.24 3.68
CA VAL A 650 41.22 -23.83 2.38
C VAL A 650 40.47 -25.15 2.54
N HIS A 651 40.98 -26.07 3.38
CA HIS A 651 40.36 -27.39 3.58
C HIS A 651 38.88 -27.28 3.98
N ARG A 652 38.58 -26.35 4.87
CA ARG A 652 37.23 -26.07 5.34
C ARG A 652 36.35 -25.39 4.29
N ILE A 653 36.91 -24.52 3.45
CA ILE A 653 36.20 -23.96 2.28
C ILE A 653 35.80 -25.08 1.32
N VAL A 654 36.72 -26.02 1.07
CA VAL A 654 36.46 -27.20 0.25
C VAL A 654 35.39 -28.10 0.90
N GLU A 655 35.43 -28.33 2.21
CA GLU A 655 34.40 -29.11 2.93
C GLU A 655 33.01 -28.47 2.88
N GLN A 656 32.94 -27.15 3.08
CA GLN A 656 31.69 -26.41 3.00
C GLN A 656 31.13 -26.47 1.57
N SER A 657 31.97 -26.21 0.57
CA SER A 657 31.59 -26.27 -0.85
C SER A 657 31.15 -27.67 -1.27
N ALA A 658 31.81 -28.72 -0.76
CA ALA A 658 31.42 -30.11 -0.98
C ALA A 658 30.02 -30.40 -0.42
N SER A 659 29.74 -29.91 0.79
CA SER A 659 28.43 -30.07 1.44
C SER A 659 27.33 -29.32 0.70
N GLU A 660 27.63 -28.11 0.20
CA GLU A 660 26.71 -27.31 -0.63
C GLU A 660 26.40 -28.02 -1.95
N ILE A 661 27.41 -28.53 -2.65
CA ILE A 661 27.22 -29.26 -3.92
C ILE A 661 26.39 -30.52 -3.70
N LEU A 662 26.71 -31.32 -2.67
CA LEU A 662 25.96 -32.53 -2.36
C LEU A 662 24.50 -32.22 -2.06
N LYS A 663 24.24 -31.21 -1.23
CA LYS A 663 22.87 -30.82 -0.86
C LYS A 663 22.08 -30.30 -2.07
N MET A 664 22.70 -29.53 -2.95
CA MET A 664 21.99 -28.84 -4.04
C MET A 664 21.81 -29.69 -5.32
N PHE A 665 22.77 -30.57 -5.62
CA PHE A 665 22.83 -31.30 -6.90
C PHE A 665 22.68 -32.81 -6.75
N VAL A 666 22.97 -33.39 -5.58
CA VAL A 666 23.08 -34.84 -5.40
C VAL A 666 22.05 -35.42 -4.41
N LEU A 667 21.65 -34.66 -3.40
CA LEU A 667 20.76 -35.12 -2.31
C LEU A 667 19.43 -34.36 -2.26
N ASP A 668 19.20 -33.42 -3.18
CA ASP A 668 17.99 -32.60 -3.19
C ASP A 668 16.76 -33.45 -3.62
N PRO A 669 15.73 -33.59 -2.77
CA PRO A 669 14.53 -34.35 -3.11
C PRO A 669 13.60 -33.63 -4.10
N ASP A 670 13.71 -32.30 -4.28
CA ASP A 670 12.77 -31.49 -5.08
C ASP A 670 13.16 -31.33 -6.57
N ILE A 671 13.98 -32.25 -7.09
CA ILE A 671 14.56 -32.18 -8.44
C ILE A 671 13.55 -32.32 -9.59
N GLY A 672 12.34 -32.82 -9.33
CA GLY A 672 11.27 -32.89 -10.34
C GLY A 672 10.84 -31.52 -10.94
N SER A 673 11.25 -30.41 -10.31
CA SER A 673 11.05 -29.04 -10.78
C SER A 673 12.22 -28.46 -11.58
N LYS A 674 13.36 -29.16 -11.66
CA LYS A 674 14.62 -28.70 -12.27
C LYS A 674 14.83 -29.35 -13.65
N GLN A 675 15.61 -28.69 -14.52
CA GLN A 675 15.90 -29.15 -15.89
C GLN A 675 17.09 -30.15 -15.98
N TRP A 676 17.56 -30.70 -14.85
CA TRP A 676 18.69 -31.62 -14.77
C TRP A 676 18.42 -32.77 -13.79
N SER A 677 19.04 -33.93 -14.02
CA SER A 677 18.98 -35.09 -13.12
C SER A 677 20.22 -35.20 -12.22
N HIS A 678 20.11 -35.94 -11.11
CA HIS A 678 21.21 -36.18 -10.17
C HIS A 678 22.37 -36.92 -10.85
N GLU A 679 22.04 -37.86 -11.73
CA GLU A 679 22.97 -38.71 -12.48
C GLU A 679 23.76 -37.88 -13.50
N GLN A 680 23.10 -36.95 -14.20
CA GLN A 680 23.74 -36.02 -15.14
C GLN A 680 24.73 -35.09 -14.42
N ALA A 681 24.32 -34.54 -13.27
CA ALA A 681 25.20 -33.70 -12.45
C ALA A 681 26.40 -34.49 -11.91
N TRP A 682 26.18 -35.71 -11.40
CA TRP A 682 27.26 -36.58 -10.90
C TRP A 682 28.23 -36.99 -12.00
N TYR A 683 27.73 -37.32 -13.21
CA TYR A 683 28.57 -37.66 -14.35
C TYR A 683 29.55 -36.52 -14.68
N LEU A 684 29.09 -35.27 -14.68
CA LEU A 684 29.94 -34.10 -14.91
C LEU A 684 30.95 -33.89 -13.79
N ILE A 685 30.53 -34.02 -12.52
CA ILE A 685 31.44 -33.94 -11.37
C ILE A 685 32.56 -34.97 -11.50
N LYS A 686 32.22 -36.22 -11.83
CA LYS A 686 33.17 -37.32 -11.98
C LYS A 686 34.11 -37.10 -13.15
N THR A 687 33.60 -36.76 -14.32
CA THR A 687 34.42 -36.54 -15.53
C THR A 687 35.32 -35.32 -15.41
N LEU A 688 34.86 -34.25 -14.77
CA LEU A 688 35.68 -33.05 -14.47
C LEU A 688 36.73 -33.30 -13.39
N ALA A 689 36.48 -34.20 -12.42
CA ALA A 689 37.47 -34.57 -11.41
C ALA A 689 38.67 -35.32 -12.00
N HIS A 690 38.42 -36.20 -12.99
CA HIS A 690 39.43 -37.05 -13.62
C HIS A 690 40.18 -36.37 -14.77
N SER A 691 39.70 -35.23 -15.28
CA SER A 691 40.40 -34.51 -16.34
C SER A 691 41.64 -33.77 -15.80
N HIS A 692 42.75 -33.86 -16.52
CA HIS A 692 44.03 -33.27 -16.09
C HIS A 692 43.93 -31.75 -15.92
N ASP A 693 43.31 -31.05 -16.87
CA ASP A 693 43.19 -29.59 -16.86
C ASP A 693 41.87 -29.08 -16.22
N GLY A 694 40.99 -29.98 -15.77
CA GLY A 694 39.67 -29.61 -15.27
C GLY A 694 38.75 -29.06 -16.37
N THR A 695 39.00 -29.39 -17.64
CA THR A 695 38.21 -28.93 -18.79
C THR A 695 37.73 -30.11 -19.60
N LEU A 696 36.49 -30.06 -20.09
CA LEU A 696 35.91 -31.06 -20.97
C LEU A 696 35.43 -30.41 -22.26
N PRO A 697 35.70 -30.98 -23.45
CA PRO A 697 35.14 -30.49 -24.70
C PRO A 697 33.60 -30.51 -24.66
N TYR A 698 32.96 -29.41 -25.04
CA TYR A 698 31.50 -29.24 -24.96
C TYR A 698 30.75 -30.32 -25.76
N ASN A 699 31.22 -30.59 -26.99
CA ASN A 699 30.61 -31.60 -27.86
C ASN A 699 30.74 -33.02 -27.31
N GLN A 700 31.82 -33.33 -26.59
CA GLN A 700 32.01 -34.66 -25.99
C GLN A 700 30.94 -34.93 -24.92
N VAL A 701 30.57 -33.91 -24.15
CA VAL A 701 29.52 -34.02 -23.14
C VAL A 701 28.16 -34.27 -23.78
N LEU A 702 27.82 -33.53 -24.84
CA LEU A 702 26.54 -33.69 -25.55
C LEU A 702 26.38 -35.07 -26.23
N LEU A 703 27.49 -35.69 -26.66
CA LEU A 703 27.47 -37.01 -27.28
C LEU A 703 27.27 -38.16 -26.27
N SER A 704 27.40 -37.90 -24.97
CA SER A 704 27.24 -38.92 -23.94
C SER A 704 25.78 -39.40 -23.84
N ASP A 705 25.59 -40.69 -23.54
CA ASP A 705 24.27 -41.34 -23.52
C ASP A 705 23.29 -40.66 -22.52
N LEU A 706 23.80 -40.00 -21.48
CA LEU A 706 23.01 -39.28 -20.47
C LEU A 706 22.48 -37.91 -20.95
N PHE A 707 23.07 -37.33 -22.00
CA PHE A 707 22.76 -35.96 -22.47
C PHE A 707 22.10 -35.93 -23.87
N LYS A 708 21.76 -37.08 -24.46
CA LYS A 708 21.21 -37.17 -25.82
C LYS A 708 19.87 -36.47 -26.04
N GLU A 709 18.97 -36.49 -25.07
CA GLU A 709 17.60 -35.97 -25.25
C GLU A 709 17.47 -34.46 -24.91
N ASN A 710 18.17 -33.98 -23.87
CA ASN A 710 18.04 -32.61 -23.35
C ASN A 710 19.40 -31.96 -22.99
N GLY A 711 20.49 -32.37 -23.64
CA GLY A 711 21.84 -32.03 -23.19
C GLY A 711 22.13 -30.54 -23.10
N GLU A 712 21.76 -29.75 -24.12
CA GLU A 712 22.04 -28.32 -24.13
C GLU A 712 21.26 -27.53 -23.07
N THR A 713 19.97 -27.86 -22.89
CA THR A 713 19.13 -27.20 -21.88
C THR A 713 19.61 -27.55 -20.48
N THR A 714 19.97 -28.81 -20.24
CA THR A 714 20.58 -29.27 -18.99
C THR A 714 21.91 -28.56 -18.71
N LEU A 715 22.81 -28.44 -19.70
CA LEU A 715 24.10 -27.77 -19.50
C LEU A 715 23.94 -26.28 -19.18
N ARG A 716 23.03 -25.58 -19.87
CA ARG A 716 22.69 -24.19 -19.54
C ARG A 716 22.11 -24.06 -18.13
N ALA A 717 21.22 -24.96 -17.73
CA ALA A 717 20.63 -24.94 -16.39
C ALA A 717 21.68 -25.22 -15.29
N LEU A 718 22.64 -26.12 -15.55
CA LEU A 718 23.76 -26.39 -14.64
C LEU A 718 24.79 -25.25 -14.58
N GLU A 719 24.96 -24.51 -15.68
CA GLU A 719 25.73 -23.26 -15.70
C GLU A 719 25.04 -22.16 -14.88
N GLN A 720 23.73 -21.98 -15.03
CA GLN A 720 22.94 -21.03 -14.21
C GLN A 720 22.97 -21.39 -12.72
N ALA A 721 23.02 -22.68 -12.40
CA ALA A 721 23.19 -23.18 -11.04
C ALA A 721 24.65 -23.07 -10.52
N GLU A 722 25.58 -22.61 -11.36
CA GLU A 722 27.01 -22.44 -11.07
C GLU A 722 27.77 -23.74 -10.75
N LEU A 723 27.25 -24.92 -11.11
CA LEU A 723 28.02 -26.17 -10.99
C LEU A 723 29.16 -26.20 -12.00
N ILE A 724 28.86 -25.77 -13.23
CA ILE A 724 29.78 -25.69 -14.36
C ILE A 724 29.80 -24.27 -14.94
N SER A 725 30.80 -23.99 -15.77
CA SER A 725 30.87 -22.80 -16.61
C SER A 725 31.23 -23.21 -18.03
N ILE A 726 30.61 -22.62 -19.04
CA ILE A 726 30.88 -22.91 -20.43
C ILE A 726 31.79 -21.81 -20.99
N SER A 727 33.02 -22.16 -21.40
CA SER A 727 33.88 -21.23 -22.12
C SER A 727 33.52 -21.22 -23.59
N SER A 728 33.34 -20.03 -24.15
CA SER A 728 33.08 -19.82 -25.56
C SER A 728 34.29 -19.21 -26.27
N VAL A 729 34.54 -19.69 -27.50
CA VAL A 729 35.57 -19.14 -28.40
C VAL A 729 34.83 -18.64 -29.63
N ASN A 730 34.99 -17.35 -29.97
CA ASN A 730 34.32 -16.69 -31.10
C ASN A 730 32.77 -16.82 -31.07
N GLY A 731 32.18 -16.88 -29.87
CA GLY A 731 30.73 -17.01 -29.70
C GLY A 731 30.20 -18.46 -29.77
N CYS A 732 31.05 -19.44 -30.02
CA CYS A 732 30.69 -20.86 -29.98
C CYS A 732 31.10 -21.50 -28.65
N PRO A 733 30.24 -22.29 -27.99
CA PRO A 733 30.62 -23.11 -26.83
C PRO A 733 31.76 -24.08 -27.19
N ASP A 734 32.86 -24.03 -26.46
CA ASP A 734 34.07 -24.83 -26.74
C ASP A 734 34.32 -25.88 -25.65
N ALA A 735 34.40 -25.44 -24.39
CA ALA A 735 34.71 -26.33 -23.26
C ALA A 735 33.85 -26.05 -22.03
N VAL A 736 33.60 -27.09 -21.25
CA VAL A 736 32.93 -27.09 -19.94
C VAL A 736 34.00 -27.15 -18.85
N LYS A 737 33.92 -26.25 -17.88
CA LYS A 737 34.80 -26.17 -16.71
C LYS A 737 33.98 -26.16 -15.43
N PRO A 738 34.58 -26.42 -14.24
CA PRO A 738 33.90 -26.19 -12.97
C PRO A 738 33.48 -24.72 -12.81
N GLY A 739 32.28 -24.47 -12.26
CA GLY A 739 31.74 -23.11 -12.16
C GLY A 739 32.50 -22.17 -11.21
N LYS A 740 33.23 -22.76 -10.25
CA LYS A 740 34.21 -22.08 -9.40
C LYS A 740 35.56 -22.80 -9.48
N PRO A 741 36.69 -22.08 -9.40
CA PRO A 741 38.00 -22.73 -9.38
C PRO A 741 38.16 -23.74 -8.24
N VAL A 742 37.66 -23.40 -7.04
CA VAL A 742 37.61 -24.30 -5.85
C VAL A 742 36.96 -25.65 -6.16
N TYR A 743 35.97 -25.69 -7.06
CA TYR A 743 35.21 -26.91 -7.34
C TYR A 743 36.05 -28.02 -7.94
N ARG A 744 37.19 -27.71 -8.57
CA ARG A 744 38.13 -28.74 -9.03
C ARG A 744 38.64 -29.60 -7.86
N ALA A 745 39.02 -28.97 -6.76
CA ALA A 745 39.47 -29.67 -5.55
C ALA A 745 38.31 -30.39 -4.86
N VAL A 746 37.12 -29.78 -4.86
CA VAL A 746 35.90 -30.38 -4.32
C VAL A 746 35.51 -31.64 -5.07
N PHE A 747 35.48 -31.60 -6.41
CA PHE A 747 35.09 -32.75 -7.24
C PHE A 747 36.03 -33.93 -7.03
N LYS A 748 37.35 -33.69 -6.96
CA LYS A 748 38.34 -34.73 -6.62
C LYS A 748 38.03 -35.37 -5.26
N ARG A 749 37.83 -34.55 -4.23
CA ARG A 749 37.47 -35.01 -2.87
C ARG A 749 36.15 -35.79 -2.84
N LEU A 750 35.15 -35.37 -3.61
CA LEU A 750 33.86 -36.07 -3.69
C LEU A 750 34.02 -37.44 -4.36
N THR A 751 34.86 -37.54 -5.40
CA THR A 751 35.15 -38.81 -6.09
C THR A 751 36.03 -39.75 -5.28
N GLU A 752 36.83 -39.26 -4.35
CA GLU A 752 37.62 -40.08 -3.42
C GLU A 752 36.74 -40.86 -2.43
N ASN A 753 35.53 -40.36 -2.14
CA ASN A 753 34.57 -41.06 -1.31
C ASN A 753 33.94 -42.24 -2.09
N LYS A 754 34.51 -43.42 -1.88
CA LYS A 754 34.13 -44.65 -2.56
C LYS A 754 32.68 -45.06 -2.33
N THR A 755 32.13 -44.89 -1.13
CA THR A 755 30.73 -45.27 -0.85
C THR A 755 29.77 -44.39 -1.65
N LEU A 756 30.02 -43.08 -1.67
CA LEU A 756 29.20 -42.11 -2.38
C LEU A 756 29.33 -42.29 -3.90
N SER A 757 30.56 -42.40 -4.41
CA SER A 757 30.82 -42.63 -5.84
C SER A 757 30.16 -43.93 -6.31
N SER A 758 30.33 -45.02 -5.57
CA SER A 758 29.80 -46.33 -5.97
C SER A 758 28.27 -46.35 -5.99
N ARG A 759 27.63 -45.64 -5.06
CA ARG A 759 26.16 -45.52 -5.02
C ARG A 759 25.64 -44.75 -6.24
N LEU A 760 26.22 -43.59 -6.55
CA LEU A 760 25.77 -42.74 -7.65
C LEU A 760 26.11 -43.35 -9.02
N ASP A 761 27.25 -44.03 -9.14
CA ASP A 761 27.62 -44.76 -10.35
C ASP A 761 26.67 -45.92 -10.63
N LEU A 762 26.19 -46.60 -9.58
CA LEU A 762 25.18 -47.65 -9.68
C LEU A 762 23.84 -47.06 -10.18
N ASP A 763 23.46 -45.87 -9.70
CA ASP A 763 22.25 -45.19 -10.16
C ASP A 763 22.37 -44.72 -11.62
N ILE A 764 23.54 -44.24 -12.06
CA ILE A 764 23.83 -43.99 -13.49
C ILE A 764 23.66 -45.28 -14.31
N ALA A 765 24.27 -46.40 -13.87
CA ALA A 765 24.20 -47.66 -14.59
C ALA A 765 22.75 -48.16 -14.73
N LYS A 766 21.93 -48.04 -13.68
CA LYS A 766 20.48 -48.33 -13.74
C LYS A 766 19.76 -47.46 -14.78
N GLN A 767 20.05 -46.16 -14.83
CA GLN A 767 19.44 -45.26 -15.80
C GLN A 767 19.84 -45.63 -17.23
N LEU A 768 21.12 -45.93 -17.46
CA LEU A 768 21.63 -46.36 -18.76
C LEU A 768 20.98 -47.68 -19.19
N ILE A 769 20.89 -48.67 -18.30
CA ILE A 769 20.16 -49.94 -18.53
C ILE A 769 18.70 -49.67 -18.88
N SER A 770 18.02 -48.76 -18.15
CA SER A 770 16.63 -48.39 -18.45
C SER A 770 16.50 -47.76 -19.84
N SER A 771 17.44 -46.90 -20.23
CA SER A 771 17.44 -46.24 -21.55
C SER A 771 17.68 -47.22 -22.71
N GLU A 772 18.62 -48.15 -22.54
CA GLU A 772 18.89 -49.20 -23.54
C GLU A 772 17.72 -50.20 -23.63
N ASN A 773 17.09 -50.57 -22.52
CA ASN A 773 15.87 -51.39 -22.52
C ASN A 773 14.70 -50.71 -23.26
N LYS A 774 14.54 -49.39 -23.11
CA LYS A 774 13.54 -48.63 -23.91
C LYS A 774 13.88 -48.65 -25.40
N SER A 775 15.16 -48.55 -25.76
CA SER A 775 15.61 -48.67 -27.15
C SER A 775 15.32 -50.05 -27.72
N ILE A 776 15.62 -51.12 -26.97
CA ILE A 776 15.29 -52.51 -27.33
C ILE A 776 13.78 -52.66 -27.54
N GLY A 777 12.95 -52.18 -26.61
CA GLY A 777 11.50 -52.25 -26.75
C GLY A 777 10.98 -51.57 -28.02
N LYS A 778 11.58 -50.45 -28.46
CA LYS A 778 11.24 -49.82 -29.75
C LYS A 778 11.65 -50.69 -30.94
N TYR A 779 12.84 -51.28 -30.91
CA TYR A 779 13.31 -52.16 -31.98
C TYR A 779 12.48 -53.45 -32.06
N GLU A 780 12.09 -54.02 -30.92
CA GLU A 780 11.22 -55.21 -30.84
C GLU A 780 9.81 -54.92 -31.33
N GLN A 781 9.24 -53.76 -31.01
CA GLN A 781 7.95 -53.33 -31.56
C GLN A 781 8.00 -53.20 -33.08
N GLU A 782 9.06 -52.59 -33.62
CA GLU A 782 9.24 -52.50 -35.07
C GLU A 782 9.40 -53.90 -35.71
N LEU A 783 10.19 -54.78 -35.09
CA LEU A 783 10.34 -56.17 -35.52
C LEU A 783 9.02 -56.95 -35.45
N GLN A 784 8.18 -56.70 -34.45
CA GLN A 784 6.86 -57.32 -34.31
C GLN A 784 5.92 -56.88 -35.44
N VAL A 785 5.93 -55.59 -35.80
CA VAL A 785 5.18 -55.06 -36.94
C VAL A 785 5.66 -55.70 -38.24
N LEU A 786 6.98 -55.74 -38.48
CA LEU A 786 7.56 -56.37 -39.66
C LEU A 786 7.30 -57.89 -39.70
N GLY A 787 7.24 -58.55 -38.54
CA GLY A 787 6.92 -59.97 -38.38
C GLY A 787 5.44 -60.30 -38.61
N SER A 788 4.53 -59.34 -38.44
CA SER A 788 3.09 -59.51 -38.66
C SER A 788 2.69 -59.56 -40.14
N LEU A 789 3.62 -59.25 -41.06
CA LEU A 789 3.37 -59.25 -42.50
C LEU A 789 3.31 -60.70 -43.05
N PRO A 790 2.30 -61.07 -43.86
CA PRO A 790 2.08 -62.44 -44.32
C PRO A 790 3.14 -62.96 -45.30
N LYS A 791 3.87 -62.05 -45.97
CA LYS A 791 5.07 -62.34 -46.77
C LYS A 791 6.09 -61.22 -46.54
N GLN A 792 7.33 -61.59 -46.21
CA GLN A 792 8.42 -60.62 -46.02
C GLN A 792 9.12 -60.37 -47.37
N PRO A 793 8.95 -59.19 -47.98
CA PRO A 793 9.70 -58.82 -49.18
C PRO A 793 11.22 -58.80 -48.93
N ARG A 794 12.02 -59.13 -49.95
CA ARG A 794 13.49 -59.19 -49.84
C ARG A 794 14.10 -57.83 -49.50
N GLU A 795 13.42 -56.75 -49.86
CA GLU A 795 13.76 -55.35 -49.61
C GLU A 795 13.78 -55.03 -48.11
N LEU A 796 13.02 -55.76 -47.27
CA LEU A 796 12.98 -55.56 -45.82
C LEU A 796 14.09 -56.31 -45.07
N SER A 797 14.78 -57.26 -45.73
CA SER A 797 15.81 -58.08 -45.10
C SER A 797 16.95 -57.24 -44.48
N ALA A 798 17.40 -56.21 -45.19
CA ALA A 798 18.44 -55.30 -44.70
C ALA A 798 17.99 -54.52 -43.45
N ARG A 799 16.71 -54.11 -43.38
CA ARG A 799 16.16 -53.40 -42.22
C ARG A 799 16.03 -54.33 -41.01
N ILE A 800 15.57 -55.57 -41.22
CA ILE A 800 15.47 -56.58 -40.16
C ILE A 800 16.87 -56.90 -39.60
N GLN A 801 17.86 -57.10 -40.46
CA GLN A 801 19.25 -57.34 -40.03
C GLN A 801 19.82 -56.16 -39.25
N TRP A 802 19.54 -54.92 -39.68
CA TRP A 802 19.94 -53.71 -38.95
C TRP A 802 19.29 -53.64 -37.55
N LEU A 803 17.99 -53.93 -37.43
CA LEU A 803 17.29 -53.94 -36.14
C LEU A 803 17.85 -55.02 -35.20
N LEU A 804 18.08 -56.24 -35.71
CA LEU A 804 18.69 -57.33 -34.93
C LEU A 804 20.10 -56.97 -34.46
N GLN A 805 20.91 -56.33 -35.31
CA GLN A 805 22.24 -55.86 -34.93
C GLN A 805 22.16 -54.78 -33.85
N LYS A 806 21.18 -53.88 -33.91
CA LYS A 806 20.95 -52.85 -32.89
C LYS A 806 20.50 -53.45 -31.55
N VAL A 807 19.59 -54.41 -31.55
CA VAL A 807 19.18 -55.15 -30.35
C VAL A 807 20.39 -55.85 -29.72
N ALA A 808 21.18 -56.59 -30.51
CA ALA A 808 22.39 -57.24 -30.01
C ALA A 808 23.41 -56.26 -29.42
N SER A 809 23.62 -55.11 -30.07
CA SER A 809 24.53 -54.08 -29.54
C SER A 809 24.03 -53.46 -28.22
N SER A 810 22.72 -53.26 -28.09
CA SER A 810 22.10 -52.71 -26.88
C SER A 810 22.16 -53.73 -25.73
N GLN A 811 21.92 -55.01 -26.02
CA GLN A 811 22.04 -56.09 -25.05
C GLN A 811 23.47 -56.29 -24.55
N ASN A 812 24.47 -56.13 -25.41
CA ASN A 812 25.88 -56.19 -25.02
C ASN A 812 26.23 -55.05 -24.04
N LYS A 813 25.73 -53.83 -24.30
CA LYS A 813 25.91 -52.70 -23.37
C LYS A 813 25.23 -52.94 -22.03
N ILE A 814 23.99 -53.45 -22.03
CA ILE A 814 23.28 -53.82 -20.78
C ILE A 814 24.09 -54.82 -19.98
N SER A 815 24.63 -55.86 -20.64
CA SER A 815 25.46 -56.87 -19.98
C SER A 815 26.73 -56.26 -19.35
N GLN A 816 27.35 -55.27 -20.02
CA GLN A 816 28.48 -54.52 -19.47
C GLN A 816 28.07 -53.70 -18.23
N TYR A 817 26.98 -52.93 -18.32
CA TYR A 817 26.48 -52.12 -17.20
C TYR A 817 26.02 -52.98 -16.01
N GLU A 818 25.46 -54.17 -16.25
CA GLU A 818 25.10 -55.13 -15.21
C GLU A 818 26.35 -55.70 -14.52
N HIS A 819 27.40 -56.00 -15.29
CA HIS A 819 28.67 -56.44 -14.73
C HIS A 819 29.32 -55.35 -13.86
N GLU A 820 29.36 -54.11 -14.36
CA GLU A 820 29.83 -52.94 -13.59
C GLU A 820 28.99 -52.72 -12.33
N SER A 821 27.66 -52.80 -12.44
CA SER A 821 26.73 -52.72 -11.31
C SER A 821 27.02 -53.79 -10.26
N ALA A 822 27.32 -55.02 -10.67
CA ALA A 822 27.67 -56.11 -9.75
C ALA A 822 29.01 -55.86 -9.02
N ILE A 823 29.99 -55.25 -9.70
CA ILE A 823 31.26 -54.83 -9.07
C ILE A 823 30.99 -53.72 -8.04
N LEU A 824 30.24 -52.69 -8.41
CA LEU A 824 29.92 -51.56 -7.53
C LEU A 824 29.11 -52.01 -6.30
N GLN A 825 28.16 -52.94 -6.47
CA GLN A 825 27.44 -53.54 -5.34
C GLN A 825 28.35 -54.30 -4.38
N LYS A 826 29.39 -54.99 -4.89
CA LYS A 826 30.38 -55.66 -4.03
C LYS A 826 31.21 -54.66 -3.23
N VAL A 827 31.56 -53.51 -3.81
CA VAL A 827 32.26 -52.43 -3.10
C VAL A 827 31.38 -51.87 -1.99
N LEU A 828 30.12 -51.55 -2.27
CA LEU A 828 29.16 -51.04 -1.28
C LEU A 828 28.92 -52.02 -0.12
N ARG A 829 28.92 -53.33 -0.38
CA ARG A 829 28.78 -54.37 0.65
C ARG A 829 30.05 -54.59 1.49
N ARG A 830 31.21 -54.08 1.06
CA ARG A 830 32.50 -54.23 1.77
C ARG A 830 32.81 -53.03 2.67
N GLU A 831 32.30 -51.85 2.33
CA GLU A 831 32.52 -50.60 3.06
C GLU A 831 31.44 -50.30 4.13
N HIS A 832 30.34 -51.06 4.10
CA HIS A 832 29.41 -51.24 5.23
C HIS A 832 29.83 -52.46 6.04
#